data_AF-A0AAD3DKY5-F1
#
_entry.id   AF-A0AAD3DKY5-F1
#
_cell.length_a   1.000
_cell.length_b   1.000
_cell.length_c   1.000
_cell.angle_alpha   90.00
_cell.angle_beta   90.00
_cell.angle_gamma   90.00
#
_symmetry.space_group_name_H-M   'P 1'
#
loop_
_entity.id
_entity.type
_entity.pdbx_description
1 polymer ?
#
loop_
_entity_poly.entity_id
_entity_poly.type
_entity_poly.pdbx_seq_one_letter_code
_entity_poly.pdbx_strand_id
1 'polypeptide(L)'
;MDKPNSISRFLKIICVASFALLQREVSAAEGNGVHIAYLTDCTMYSDWQTVAMVFSYKRSRQPLDSTLTRIMCCTEEERKRYNEQLLSIVETHVAHSFARNERTNDYYAAYNKPGAVVDWLQHVKPKEDWILVLDSDMYLRKPFYPQFFNATRGWCVSADYTYMIGVNNDLAVRHIPEIEPRNDVLAGPRGRRGDQVGGFFFMHRDDLSRVAPLWLKYTEDVREDPEAWRLSGDQYVEKGGKPWISEMYGYAFGAAKANVWHKWDKRTMMYPTYRPTEGIPKLMHYGLLFEVGKNYSFDKHWHYDFDVTKCPPWDLTDPKRRRHGIFPEPPRPSTLKKPQVFSKPSDVVPMEDFLSYYRDLLAIETLATLNAGFCDYHLSHCPPSEQLVSVCKEVFSYYNEAREYIKEAESRYDCQDFHPKCKEWTGEGECDKNIAYMTENCRKSCNRCKAQELYFPETTTKELEEKLAKMAKELQPLSEDPDQQKGATGTAPKTSSPAIIPKHEQPVVVVPRNTEPEKKASPPPSPPPPSPPPPNSPPPESPSPSPSPPPPSQKKATQKQLMIRCYRLALPLDEVKDCVKAAKEGVSYEPKKVTAPANTHSEAHLAVESDSSTTRASVVEPSSTTNTKTERVVSRDLEDLSIAQHADKKAKAPVVDAAAVGFSVRAFLGRLTTWQALLLWVVVLVAILAIVPRVSRLRRRARSGMRTE
;
A
#
# COMPACT_ATOMS: atom_id res chain seq x y z
N MET A 1 -6.86 32.61 -48.99
CA MET A 1 -7.51 33.36 -47.89
C MET A 1 -8.53 32.43 -47.30
N ASP A 2 -8.41 32.04 -46.02
CA ASP A 2 -9.55 31.69 -45.16
C ASP A 2 -9.03 31.56 -43.72
N LYS A 3 -9.42 32.52 -42.87
CA LYS A 3 -9.06 32.56 -41.45
C LYS A 3 -9.97 31.60 -40.67
N PRO A 4 -9.44 30.81 -39.72
CA PRO A 4 -10.29 29.98 -38.88
C PRO A 4 -11.14 30.86 -37.94
N ASN A 5 -12.46 30.63 -37.97
CA ASN A 5 -13.49 31.38 -37.27
C ASN A 5 -13.20 31.58 -35.77
N SER A 6 -12.96 32.85 -35.40
CA SER A 6 -12.74 33.35 -34.03
C SER A 6 -13.80 32.87 -33.03
N ILE A 7 -15.03 32.65 -33.50
CA ILE A 7 -16.19 32.22 -32.71
C ILE A 7 -16.01 30.80 -32.13
N SER A 8 -15.34 29.88 -32.85
CA SER A 8 -15.11 28.50 -32.36
C SER A 8 -14.07 28.45 -31.24
N ARG A 9 -13.03 29.28 -31.31
CA ARG A 9 -12.07 29.46 -30.20
C ARG A 9 -12.72 30.13 -29.00
N PHE A 10 -13.54 31.15 -29.22
CA PHE A 10 -14.24 31.85 -28.13
C PHE A 10 -15.24 30.94 -27.41
N LEU A 11 -16.02 30.13 -28.14
CA LEU A 11 -16.95 29.15 -27.56
C LEU A 11 -16.23 28.04 -26.79
N LYS A 12 -15.07 27.56 -27.27
CA LYS A 12 -14.25 26.60 -26.51
C LYS A 12 -13.69 27.20 -25.22
N ILE A 13 -13.21 28.45 -25.27
CA ILE A 13 -12.69 29.15 -24.08
C ILE A 13 -13.82 29.40 -23.07
N ILE A 14 -15.01 29.80 -23.52
CA ILE A 14 -16.17 29.99 -22.64
C ILE A 14 -16.64 28.66 -22.04
N CYS A 15 -16.67 27.56 -22.81
CA CYS A 15 -17.00 26.24 -22.28
C CYS A 15 -15.97 25.77 -21.23
N VAL A 16 -14.67 25.91 -21.50
CA VAL A 16 -13.61 25.53 -20.56
C VAL A 16 -13.63 26.41 -19.30
N ALA A 17 -13.82 27.72 -19.45
CA ALA A 17 -13.94 28.63 -18.32
C ALA A 17 -15.20 28.38 -17.49
N SER A 18 -16.33 28.05 -18.14
CA SER A 18 -17.59 27.73 -17.45
C SER A 18 -17.52 26.37 -16.74
N PHE A 19 -16.81 25.39 -17.32
CA PHE A 19 -16.54 24.10 -16.65
C PHE A 19 -15.59 24.27 -15.46
N ALA A 20 -14.56 25.10 -15.60
CA ALA A 20 -13.64 25.43 -14.52
C ALA A 20 -14.30 26.25 -13.39
N LEU A 21 -15.24 27.14 -13.73
CA LEU A 21 -16.07 27.89 -12.77
C LEU A 21 -17.09 26.97 -12.08
N LEU A 22 -17.73 26.05 -12.80
CA LEU A 22 -18.59 25.03 -12.18
C LEU A 22 -17.80 24.08 -11.27
N GLN A 23 -16.59 23.66 -11.66
CA GLN A 23 -15.71 22.88 -10.77
C GLN A 23 -15.30 23.67 -9.52
N ARG A 24 -15.09 25.00 -9.66
CA ARG A 24 -14.77 25.87 -8.52
C ARG A 24 -15.96 26.07 -7.57
N GLU A 25 -17.18 26.21 -8.08
CA GLU A 25 -18.38 26.38 -7.25
C GLU A 25 -18.85 25.07 -6.62
N VAL A 26 -18.70 23.93 -7.29
CA VAL A 26 -18.95 22.60 -6.70
C VAL A 26 -17.90 22.26 -5.63
N SER A 27 -16.67 22.78 -5.75
CA SER A 27 -15.58 22.55 -4.79
C SER A 27 -15.64 23.44 -3.54
N ALA A 28 -16.56 24.41 -3.46
CA ALA A 28 -16.57 25.41 -2.40
C ALA A 28 -17.55 25.11 -1.25
N ALA A 29 -18.33 24.03 -1.30
CA ALA A 29 -19.46 23.82 -0.37
C ALA A 29 -19.32 22.70 0.67
N GLU A 30 -18.41 21.72 0.53
CA GLU A 30 -18.13 20.69 1.56
C GLU A 30 -16.63 20.31 1.49
N GLY A 31 -15.94 20.21 2.63
CA GLY A 31 -14.52 19.86 2.68
C GLY A 31 -14.29 18.44 2.14
N ASN A 32 -13.44 18.32 1.12
CA ASN A 32 -13.18 17.06 0.40
C ASN A 32 -11.80 16.46 0.70
N GLY A 33 -11.02 17.13 1.54
CA GLY A 33 -9.67 16.77 1.93
C GLY A 33 -9.61 15.58 2.88
N VAL A 34 -8.48 14.90 2.83
CA VAL A 34 -8.14 13.78 3.71
C VAL A 34 -6.89 14.15 4.49
N HIS A 35 -6.91 13.95 5.80
CA HIS A 35 -5.68 13.99 6.58
C HIS A 35 -4.96 12.66 6.42
N ILE A 36 -3.80 12.66 5.77
CA ILE A 36 -2.98 11.47 5.63
C ILE A 36 -1.95 11.47 6.75
N ALA A 37 -2.00 10.44 7.60
CA ALA A 37 -1.06 10.22 8.68
C ALA A 37 -0.30 8.93 8.42
N TYR A 38 1.03 8.97 8.48
CA TYR A 38 1.86 7.77 8.39
C TYR A 38 2.86 7.73 9.53
N LEU A 39 3.19 6.52 9.96
CA LEU A 39 3.95 6.33 11.18
C LEU A 39 5.38 5.88 10.91
N THR A 40 6.32 6.45 11.65
CA THR A 40 7.75 6.17 11.53
C THR A 40 8.42 6.10 12.90
N ASP A 41 9.67 5.67 12.93
CA ASP A 41 10.57 5.82 14.08
C ASP A 41 11.76 6.73 13.74
N CYS A 42 12.60 7.02 14.73
CA CYS A 42 13.82 7.82 14.58
C CYS A 42 15.01 7.02 13.98
N THR A 43 14.78 6.16 12.99
CA THR A 43 15.83 5.35 12.36
C THR A 43 16.05 5.70 10.89
N MET A 44 17.25 5.45 10.38
CA MET A 44 17.59 5.62 8.96
C MET A 44 16.69 4.79 8.04
N TYR A 45 16.20 3.65 8.55
CA TYR A 45 15.25 2.80 7.85
C TYR A 45 13.92 3.53 7.57
N SER A 46 13.44 4.32 8.51
CA SER A 46 12.25 5.17 8.37
C SER A 46 12.51 6.45 7.56
N ASP A 47 13.77 6.91 7.50
CA ASP A 47 14.12 8.15 6.81
C ASP A 47 13.94 8.03 5.29
N TRP A 48 14.45 6.96 4.68
CA TRP A 48 14.27 6.76 3.23
C TRP A 48 12.81 6.48 2.87
N GLN A 49 12.06 5.84 3.76
CA GLN A 49 10.61 5.64 3.63
C GLN A 49 9.85 6.97 3.67
N THR A 50 10.24 7.87 4.58
CA THR A 50 9.70 9.23 4.66
C THR A 50 9.93 9.99 3.36
N VAL A 51 11.14 9.95 2.81
CA VAL A 51 11.46 10.64 1.54
C VAL A 51 10.56 10.13 0.40
N ALA A 52 10.37 8.81 0.31
CA ALA A 52 9.49 8.20 -0.69
C ALA A 52 8.02 8.60 -0.49
N MET A 53 7.51 8.58 0.75
CA MET A 53 6.13 8.98 1.07
C MET A 53 5.86 10.43 0.69
N VAL A 54 6.73 11.36 1.11
CA VAL A 54 6.62 12.80 0.81
C VAL A 54 6.65 13.07 -0.68
N PHE A 55 7.54 12.40 -1.42
CA PHE A 55 7.56 12.48 -2.87
C PHE A 55 6.23 11.98 -3.46
N SER A 56 5.78 10.78 -3.09
CA SER A 56 4.55 10.18 -3.61
C SER A 56 3.30 11.01 -3.31
N TYR A 57 3.22 11.66 -2.15
CA TYR A 57 2.15 12.59 -1.80
C TYR A 57 2.10 13.78 -2.78
N LYS A 58 3.24 14.42 -3.05
CA LYS A 58 3.33 15.51 -4.04
C LYS A 58 2.94 15.06 -5.45
N ARG A 59 3.20 13.79 -5.80
CA ARG A 59 2.97 13.24 -7.14
C ARG A 59 1.56 12.69 -7.34
N SER A 60 0.90 12.21 -6.28
CA SER A 60 -0.42 11.56 -6.32
C SER A 60 -1.60 12.53 -6.43
N ARG A 61 -1.36 13.85 -6.37
CA ARG A 61 -2.39 14.91 -6.52
C ARG A 61 -3.57 14.75 -5.57
N GLN A 62 -3.28 14.56 -4.29
CA GLN A 62 -4.30 14.57 -3.25
C GLN A 62 -5.18 15.84 -3.36
N PRO A 63 -6.45 15.79 -2.91
CA PRO A 63 -7.31 16.97 -2.84
C PRO A 63 -6.57 18.19 -2.26
N LEU A 64 -6.90 19.40 -2.73
CA LEU A 64 -6.15 20.62 -2.38
C LEU A 64 -6.14 20.91 -0.87
N ASP A 65 -7.20 20.50 -0.18
CA ASP A 65 -7.42 20.61 1.26
C ASP A 65 -6.96 19.36 2.04
N SER A 66 -6.32 18.39 1.39
CA SER A 66 -5.67 17.27 2.08
C SER A 66 -4.34 17.71 2.72
N THR A 67 -3.99 17.08 3.83
CA THR A 67 -2.72 17.30 4.54
C THR A 67 -1.94 15.99 4.70
N LEU A 68 -0.63 16.10 4.93
CA LEU A 68 0.24 14.97 5.22
C LEU A 68 0.99 15.24 6.53
N THR A 69 0.85 14.34 7.49
CA THR A 69 1.57 14.37 8.77
C THR A 69 2.36 13.08 8.95
N ARG A 70 3.64 13.22 9.27
CA ARG A 70 4.45 12.12 9.79
C ARG A 70 4.28 12.04 11.30
N ILE A 71 3.92 10.88 11.83
CA ILE A 71 3.86 10.63 13.27
C ILE A 71 5.07 9.76 13.63
N MET A 72 6.04 10.34 14.32
CA MET A 72 7.33 9.74 14.56
C MET A 72 7.53 9.40 16.04
N CYS A 73 7.93 8.17 16.36
CA CYS A 73 8.28 7.73 17.71
C CYS A 73 9.80 7.72 17.92
N CYS A 74 10.25 8.37 18.99
CA CYS A 74 11.67 8.49 19.30
C CYS A 74 11.95 8.39 20.80
N THR A 75 13.06 7.77 21.17
CA THR A 75 13.65 7.99 22.50
C THR A 75 14.15 9.44 22.62
N GLU A 76 14.36 9.91 23.84
CA GLU A 76 14.85 11.27 24.08
C GLU A 76 16.24 11.48 23.46
N GLU A 77 17.10 10.46 23.53
CA GLU A 77 18.45 10.46 22.97
C GLU A 77 18.47 10.46 21.45
N GLU A 78 17.55 9.72 20.82
CA GLU A 78 17.36 9.75 19.36
C GLU A 78 16.87 11.11 18.91
N ARG A 79 15.83 11.64 19.57
CA ARG A 79 15.26 12.95 19.24
C ARG A 79 16.30 14.07 19.27
N LYS A 80 17.18 14.08 20.27
CA LYS A 80 18.26 15.09 20.40
C LYS A 80 19.31 15.02 19.28
N ARG A 81 19.48 13.86 18.65
CA ARG A 81 20.49 13.61 17.60
C ARG A 81 19.89 13.52 16.20
N TYR A 82 18.57 13.60 16.08
CA TYR A 82 17.87 13.40 14.82
C TYR A 82 18.11 14.57 13.86
N ASN A 83 18.10 14.28 12.56
CA ASN A 83 18.42 15.24 11.53
C ASN A 83 17.28 16.28 11.34
N GLU A 84 17.54 17.55 11.69
CA GLU A 84 16.57 18.64 11.56
C GLU A 84 16.08 18.85 10.12
N GLN A 85 16.93 18.59 9.12
CA GLN A 85 16.56 18.69 7.71
C GLN A 85 15.45 17.70 7.36
N LEU A 86 15.53 16.46 7.86
CA LEU A 86 14.47 15.46 7.68
C LEU A 86 13.21 15.79 8.48
N LEU A 87 13.28 16.57 9.56
CA LEU A 87 12.09 17.09 10.23
C LEU A 87 11.36 18.13 9.38
N SER A 88 12.08 18.86 8.54
CA SER A 88 11.54 19.98 7.75
C SER A 88 10.82 19.57 6.46
N ILE A 89 11.03 18.35 5.94
CA ILE A 89 10.47 17.95 4.64
C ILE A 89 8.96 17.68 4.67
N VAL A 90 8.39 17.51 5.87
CA VAL A 90 6.97 17.24 6.12
C VAL A 90 6.62 17.62 7.55
N GLU A 91 5.37 18.06 7.78
CA GLU A 91 4.86 18.26 9.13
C GLU A 91 5.01 16.97 9.95
N THR A 92 5.71 17.07 11.08
CA THR A 92 6.09 15.92 11.89
C THR A 92 5.64 16.10 13.34
N HIS A 93 4.79 15.19 13.80
CA HIS A 93 4.49 15.02 15.22
C HIS A 93 5.50 14.05 15.83
N VAL A 94 6.19 14.44 16.91
CA VAL A 94 7.20 13.59 17.56
C VAL A 94 6.69 13.14 18.93
N ALA A 95 6.33 11.86 19.01
CA ALA A 95 5.96 11.18 20.24
C ALA A 95 7.18 10.53 20.90
N HIS A 96 7.09 10.24 22.20
CA HIS A 96 8.07 9.41 22.87
C HIS A 96 7.98 7.95 22.37
N SER A 97 9.04 7.18 22.52
CA SER A 97 9.04 5.77 22.14
C SER A 97 8.19 4.94 23.11
N PHE A 98 7.23 4.20 22.56
CA PHE A 98 6.40 3.22 23.26
C PHE A 98 6.92 1.78 23.09
N ALA A 99 8.03 1.60 22.35
CA ALA A 99 8.58 0.29 22.03
C ALA A 99 8.88 -0.57 23.27
N ARG A 100 9.02 0.05 24.45
CA ARG A 100 9.17 -0.64 25.73
C ARG A 100 7.93 -0.40 26.59
N ASN A 101 7.23 -1.48 26.93
CA ASN A 101 6.05 -1.40 27.78
C ASN A 101 6.45 -1.04 29.23
N GLU A 102 5.82 -0.01 29.81
CA GLU A 102 6.16 0.43 31.17
C GLU A 102 5.77 -0.58 32.26
N ARG A 103 4.67 -1.32 32.05
CA ARG A 103 4.12 -2.26 33.04
C ARG A 103 4.84 -3.60 33.02
N THR A 104 5.07 -4.15 31.84
CA THR A 104 5.64 -5.51 31.69
C THR A 104 7.11 -5.52 31.32
N ASN A 105 7.69 -4.35 31.02
CA ASN A 105 9.06 -4.20 30.54
C ASN A 105 9.32 -4.93 29.22
N ASP A 106 8.27 -5.37 28.51
CA ASP A 106 8.34 -6.03 27.20
C ASP A 106 8.87 -5.06 26.16
N TYR A 107 9.83 -5.50 25.35
CA TYR A 107 10.26 -4.75 24.17
C TYR A 107 9.56 -5.28 22.93
N TYR A 108 8.78 -4.41 22.29
CA TYR A 108 8.05 -4.68 21.06
C TYR A 108 7.86 -3.38 20.29
N ALA A 109 8.64 -3.21 19.22
CA ALA A 109 8.69 -1.97 18.44
C ALA A 109 7.31 -1.53 17.92
N ALA A 110 6.43 -2.47 17.59
CA ALA A 110 5.10 -2.15 17.07
C ALA A 110 4.16 -1.50 18.10
N TYR A 111 4.48 -1.48 19.42
CA TYR A 111 3.79 -0.61 20.37
C TYR A 111 3.84 0.88 19.97
N ASN A 112 4.90 1.28 19.26
CA ASN A 112 5.02 2.64 18.75
C ASN A 112 3.82 3.05 17.92
N LYS A 113 3.22 2.17 17.12
CA LYS A 113 2.14 2.56 16.22
C LYS A 113 0.89 3.06 16.95
N PRO A 114 0.24 2.27 17.81
CA PRO A 114 -0.91 2.74 18.58
C PRO A 114 -0.53 3.85 19.56
N GLY A 115 0.64 3.77 20.20
CA GLY A 115 1.12 4.79 21.13
C GLY A 115 1.27 6.18 20.48
N ALA A 116 1.90 6.24 19.31
CA ALA A 116 2.09 7.49 18.58
C ALA A 116 0.77 8.10 18.13
N VAL A 117 -0.20 7.29 17.69
CA VAL A 117 -1.53 7.79 17.29
C VAL A 117 -2.29 8.36 18.48
N VAL A 118 -2.20 7.71 19.65
CA VAL A 118 -2.77 8.24 20.90
C VAL A 118 -2.15 9.58 21.25
N ASP A 119 -0.83 9.65 21.30
CA ASP A 119 -0.10 10.87 21.64
C ASP A 119 -0.39 12.00 20.64
N TRP A 120 -0.40 11.70 19.35
CA TRP A 120 -0.74 12.65 18.29
C TRP A 120 -2.14 13.24 18.46
N LEU A 121 -3.17 12.41 18.67
CA LEU A 121 -4.55 12.88 18.79
C LEU A 121 -4.84 13.62 20.11
N GLN A 122 -3.99 13.46 21.12
CA GLN A 122 -4.06 14.26 22.35
C GLN A 122 -3.55 15.70 22.14
N HIS A 123 -2.58 15.89 21.23
CA HIS A 123 -1.95 17.18 20.98
C HIS A 123 -2.49 17.90 19.75
N VAL A 124 -2.97 17.14 18.77
CA VAL A 124 -3.40 17.63 17.46
C VAL A 124 -4.83 17.20 17.21
N LYS A 125 -5.66 18.16 16.80
CA LYS A 125 -6.99 17.88 16.26
C LYS A 125 -6.96 18.09 14.75
N PRO A 126 -6.92 17.01 13.94
CA PRO A 126 -6.98 17.12 12.49
C PRO A 126 -8.18 17.95 12.03
N LYS A 127 -7.98 18.82 11.04
CA LYS A 127 -9.04 19.72 10.55
C LYS A 127 -10.01 18.97 9.64
N GLU A 128 -9.48 18.04 8.87
CA GLU A 128 -10.19 17.17 7.95
C GLU A 128 -11.04 16.16 8.74
N ASP A 129 -12.24 15.88 8.24
CA ASP A 129 -13.14 14.92 8.88
C ASP A 129 -12.72 13.46 8.61
N TRP A 130 -11.99 13.22 7.53
CA TRP A 130 -11.54 11.88 7.12
C TRP A 130 -10.03 11.74 7.30
N ILE A 131 -9.63 10.67 7.96
CA ILE A 131 -8.23 10.34 8.24
C ILE A 131 -7.86 9.05 7.50
N LEU A 132 -6.72 9.08 6.82
CA LEU A 132 -6.07 7.92 6.25
C LEU A 132 -4.80 7.62 7.06
N VAL A 133 -4.80 6.51 7.80
CA VAL A 133 -3.62 6.03 8.53
C VAL A 133 -2.89 4.99 7.68
N LEU A 134 -1.58 5.20 7.46
CA LEU A 134 -0.71 4.38 6.61
C LEU A 134 0.53 3.87 7.37
N ASP A 135 1.08 2.76 6.89
CA ASP A 135 2.44 2.33 7.27
C ASP A 135 3.51 3.08 6.46
N SER A 136 4.73 3.13 6.98
CA SER A 136 5.86 3.83 6.34
C SER A 136 6.39 3.14 5.08
N ASP A 137 6.15 1.84 4.93
CA ASP A 137 6.52 1.07 3.74
C ASP A 137 5.43 1.09 2.66
N MET A 138 4.75 2.23 2.54
CA MET A 138 3.75 2.48 1.52
C MET A 138 4.05 3.75 0.73
N TYR A 139 3.52 3.84 -0.50
CA TYR A 139 3.53 5.09 -1.25
C TYR A 139 2.23 5.31 -2.03
N LEU A 140 1.88 6.58 -2.19
CA LEU A 140 0.64 7.02 -2.84
C LEU A 140 0.80 7.06 -4.36
N ARG A 141 -0.07 6.34 -5.07
CA ARG A 141 -0.17 6.39 -6.54
C ARG A 141 -1.25 7.34 -7.03
N LYS A 142 -2.38 7.39 -6.32
CA LYS A 142 -3.60 8.11 -6.74
C LYS A 142 -4.23 8.88 -5.58
N PRO A 143 -5.10 9.87 -5.88
CA PRO A 143 -5.75 10.65 -4.85
C PRO A 143 -6.79 9.84 -4.07
N PHE A 144 -6.87 10.12 -2.77
CA PHE A 144 -7.88 9.61 -1.86
C PHE A 144 -8.97 10.66 -1.71
N TYR A 145 -10.19 10.26 -2.09
CA TYR A 145 -11.36 11.10 -1.98
C TYR A 145 -12.40 10.37 -1.12
N PRO A 146 -12.95 11.00 -0.06
CA PRO A 146 -13.91 10.35 0.84
C PRO A 146 -15.11 9.73 0.13
N GLN A 147 -15.60 10.38 -0.93
CA GLN A 147 -16.72 9.92 -1.75
C GLN A 147 -16.46 8.57 -2.44
N PHE A 148 -15.21 8.18 -2.68
CA PHE A 148 -14.90 6.88 -3.29
C PHE A 148 -15.11 5.71 -2.35
N PHE A 149 -15.00 5.96 -1.05
CA PHE A 149 -15.07 4.92 -0.02
C PHE A 149 -16.49 4.73 0.52
N ASN A 150 -17.45 5.57 0.10
CA ASN A 150 -18.78 5.68 0.70
C ASN A 150 -18.68 5.67 2.24
N ALA A 151 -17.73 6.45 2.73
CA ALA A 151 -17.32 6.38 4.12
C ALA A 151 -18.38 7.03 5.00
N THR A 152 -18.71 6.36 6.10
CA THR A 152 -19.72 6.80 7.06
C THR A 152 -19.16 6.62 8.46
N ARG A 153 -19.59 7.44 9.41
CA ARG A 153 -19.18 7.29 10.81
C ARG A 153 -19.54 5.90 11.34
N GLY A 154 -18.68 5.35 12.18
CA GLY A 154 -18.75 3.97 12.64
C GLY A 154 -18.26 2.93 11.63
N TRP A 155 -17.82 3.35 10.44
CA TRP A 155 -17.24 2.48 9.43
C TRP A 155 -15.84 2.92 9.02
N CYS A 156 -14.92 1.95 8.96
CA CYS A 156 -13.58 2.11 8.42
C CYS A 156 -13.43 1.26 7.14
N VAL A 157 -12.71 1.79 6.15
CA VAL A 157 -12.29 1.02 4.98
C VAL A 157 -10.82 0.61 5.15
N SER A 158 -10.53 -0.67 4.92
CA SER A 158 -9.23 -1.27 5.15
C SER A 158 -8.99 -2.49 4.25
N ALA A 159 -7.74 -2.94 4.14
CA ALA A 159 -7.39 -4.14 3.37
C ALA A 159 -7.73 -5.44 4.11
N ASP A 160 -7.81 -6.55 3.38
CA ASP A 160 -8.17 -7.86 3.92
C ASP A 160 -6.96 -8.64 4.45
N TYR A 161 -6.96 -8.92 5.76
CA TYR A 161 -5.87 -9.59 6.45
C TYR A 161 -6.36 -10.91 7.04
N THR A 162 -6.74 -11.83 6.16
CA THR A 162 -7.48 -13.06 6.49
C THR A 162 -6.73 -14.05 7.38
N TYR A 163 -5.41 -13.88 7.54
CA TYR A 163 -4.59 -14.67 8.44
C TYR A 163 -4.83 -14.35 9.92
N MET A 164 -5.52 -13.24 10.24
CA MET A 164 -5.91 -12.89 11.60
C MET A 164 -7.08 -13.78 12.09
N ILE A 165 -6.84 -15.06 12.33
CA ILE A 165 -7.88 -16.04 12.70
C ILE A 165 -8.43 -15.83 14.12
N GLY A 166 -7.71 -15.09 14.97
CA GLY A 166 -8.02 -14.82 16.37
C GLY A 166 -9.29 -14.02 16.60
N VAL A 167 -9.85 -13.41 15.55
CA VAL A 167 -11.06 -12.60 15.65
C VAL A 167 -12.36 -13.41 15.83
N ASN A 168 -12.30 -14.72 15.58
CA ASN A 168 -13.45 -15.64 15.63
C ASN A 168 -13.11 -16.93 16.39
N ASN A 169 -12.25 -16.84 17.40
CA ASN A 169 -11.90 -17.96 18.28
C ASN A 169 -11.77 -17.46 19.73
N ASP A 170 -11.22 -18.32 20.61
CA ASP A 170 -11.04 -18.04 22.03
C ASP A 170 -10.28 -16.73 22.30
N LEU A 171 -9.40 -16.27 21.41
CA LEU A 171 -8.66 -15.02 21.61
C LEU A 171 -9.63 -13.84 21.70
N ALA A 172 -10.54 -13.73 20.74
CA ALA A 172 -11.56 -12.68 20.79
C ALA A 172 -12.50 -12.82 21.98
N VAL A 173 -12.88 -14.05 22.37
CA VAL A 173 -13.72 -14.28 23.56
C VAL A 173 -13.00 -13.86 24.84
N ARG A 174 -11.68 -14.01 24.92
CA ARG A 174 -10.88 -13.62 26.08
C ARG A 174 -10.72 -12.11 26.22
N HIS A 175 -10.60 -11.38 25.10
CA HIS A 175 -10.33 -9.95 25.12
C HIS A 175 -11.58 -9.06 25.01
N ILE A 176 -12.60 -9.50 24.27
CA ILE A 176 -13.84 -8.74 24.03
C ILE A 176 -15.10 -9.62 24.16
N PRO A 177 -15.30 -10.34 25.28
CA PRO A 177 -16.44 -11.24 25.49
C PRO A 177 -17.81 -10.53 25.40
N GLU A 178 -17.85 -9.24 25.70
CA GLU A 178 -19.04 -8.40 25.69
C GLU A 178 -19.50 -7.98 24.28
N ILE A 179 -18.64 -8.13 23.27
CA ILE A 179 -18.95 -7.73 21.90
C ILE A 179 -19.64 -8.88 21.18
N GLU A 180 -20.93 -8.72 20.88
CA GLU A 180 -21.71 -9.74 20.19
C GLU A 180 -21.09 -10.15 18.84
N PRO A 181 -21.03 -11.46 18.54
CA PRO A 181 -20.59 -11.97 17.24
C PRO A 181 -21.35 -11.36 16.05
N ARG A 182 -20.62 -10.96 15.01
CA ARG A 182 -21.20 -10.41 13.78
C ARG A 182 -21.67 -11.52 12.83
N ASN A 183 -22.82 -11.31 12.20
CA ASN A 183 -23.43 -12.27 11.27
C ASN A 183 -23.26 -11.91 9.77
N ASP A 184 -22.45 -10.91 9.46
CA ASP A 184 -22.09 -10.55 8.08
C ASP A 184 -20.70 -11.07 7.69
N VAL A 185 -20.29 -10.76 6.45
CA VAL A 185 -19.00 -11.15 5.87
C VAL A 185 -18.20 -9.95 5.34
N LEU A 186 -18.47 -8.74 5.84
CA LEU A 186 -17.90 -7.50 5.28
C LEU A 186 -16.39 -7.36 5.51
N ALA A 187 -15.87 -7.94 6.59
CA ALA A 187 -14.46 -7.87 6.97
C ALA A 187 -14.00 -9.12 7.77
N GLY A 188 -14.41 -10.30 7.30
CA GLY A 188 -14.05 -11.59 7.91
C GLY A 188 -15.22 -12.57 7.97
N PRO A 189 -15.04 -13.75 8.59
CA PRO A 189 -16.06 -14.80 8.65
C PRO A 189 -17.22 -14.45 9.60
N ARG A 190 -18.39 -15.06 9.39
CA ARG A 190 -19.53 -15.00 10.34
C ARG A 190 -19.11 -15.55 11.71
N GLY A 191 -19.60 -14.93 12.78
CA GLY A 191 -19.28 -15.26 14.17
C GLY A 191 -18.12 -14.46 14.76
N ARG A 192 -17.39 -13.70 13.93
CA ARG A 192 -16.27 -12.87 14.38
C ARG A 192 -16.73 -11.80 15.38
N ARG A 193 -15.89 -11.49 16.37
CA ARG A 193 -16.08 -10.37 17.32
C ARG A 193 -15.16 -9.19 17.00
N GLY A 194 -14.08 -9.42 16.25
CA GLY A 194 -13.25 -8.39 15.60
C GLY A 194 -13.25 -8.54 14.08
N ASP A 195 -12.60 -7.63 13.37
CA ASP A 195 -12.45 -7.66 11.91
C ASP A 195 -11.05 -8.14 11.50
N GLN A 196 -10.94 -8.84 10.37
CA GLN A 196 -9.68 -9.31 9.79
C GLN A 196 -9.08 -8.24 8.86
N VAL A 197 -8.49 -7.20 9.45
CA VAL A 197 -8.11 -5.96 8.74
C VAL A 197 -6.71 -5.48 9.08
N GLY A 198 -6.12 -4.73 8.15
CA GLY A 198 -4.77 -4.18 8.29
C GLY A 198 -4.34 -3.34 7.09
N GLY A 199 -3.08 -2.93 7.07
CA GLY A 199 -2.47 -2.17 5.98
C GLY A 199 -2.80 -0.68 6.02
N PHE A 200 -4.03 -0.30 5.71
CA PHE A 200 -4.48 1.10 5.80
C PHE A 200 -5.79 1.22 6.55
N PHE A 201 -6.03 2.36 7.17
CA PHE A 201 -7.29 2.65 7.86
C PHE A 201 -7.85 3.98 7.38
N PHE A 202 -8.97 3.94 6.66
CA PHE A 202 -9.69 5.12 6.23
C PHE A 202 -10.99 5.27 7.01
N MET A 203 -11.03 6.22 7.94
CA MET A 203 -12.18 6.41 8.84
C MET A 203 -12.37 7.88 9.22
N HIS A 204 -13.51 8.18 9.84
CA HIS A 204 -13.78 9.53 10.33
C HIS A 204 -12.86 9.84 11.53
N ARG A 205 -12.37 11.08 11.65
CA ARG A 205 -11.52 11.58 12.75
C ARG A 205 -12.04 11.17 14.13
N ASP A 206 -13.30 11.47 14.41
CA ASP A 206 -13.93 11.15 15.69
C ASP A 206 -14.04 9.64 15.96
N ASP A 207 -14.02 8.78 14.93
CA ASP A 207 -13.93 7.32 15.10
C ASP A 207 -12.51 6.95 15.50
N LEU A 208 -11.50 7.45 14.80
CA LEU A 208 -10.10 7.23 15.14
C LEU A 208 -9.79 7.68 16.57
N SER A 209 -10.33 8.83 17.02
CA SER A 209 -10.17 9.29 18.40
C SER A 209 -10.75 8.34 19.46
N ARG A 210 -11.80 7.58 19.14
CA ARG A 210 -12.33 6.54 20.05
C ARG A 210 -11.52 5.24 19.96
N VAL A 211 -11.04 4.88 18.78
CA VAL A 211 -10.27 3.66 18.54
C VAL A 211 -8.87 3.74 19.14
N ALA A 212 -8.16 4.86 18.95
CA ALA A 212 -6.75 5.02 19.32
C ALA A 212 -6.40 4.58 20.76
N PRO A 213 -7.08 5.05 21.83
CA PRO A 213 -6.73 4.61 23.19
C PRO A 213 -7.00 3.12 23.43
N LEU A 214 -8.00 2.54 22.77
CA LEU A 214 -8.33 1.12 22.87
C LEU A 214 -7.37 0.26 22.06
N TRP A 215 -6.86 0.78 20.93
CA TRP A 215 -5.85 0.13 20.12
C TRP A 215 -4.59 -0.16 20.94
N LEU A 216 -4.06 0.83 21.66
CA LEU A 216 -2.90 0.63 22.53
C LEU A 216 -3.20 -0.38 23.63
N LYS A 217 -4.29 -0.19 24.37
CA LYS A 217 -4.71 -1.09 25.46
C LYS A 217 -4.78 -2.55 25.01
N TYR A 218 -5.53 -2.84 23.95
CA TYR A 218 -5.71 -4.22 23.49
C TYR A 218 -4.45 -4.79 22.83
N THR A 219 -3.55 -3.94 22.30
CA THR A 219 -2.24 -4.38 21.84
C THR A 219 -1.46 -4.97 23.02
N GLU A 220 -1.40 -4.27 24.14
CA GLU A 220 -0.74 -4.74 25.36
C GLU A 220 -1.42 -5.99 25.92
N ASP A 221 -2.75 -6.02 25.97
CA ASP A 221 -3.50 -7.16 26.50
C ASP A 221 -3.24 -8.44 25.67
N VAL A 222 -3.30 -8.35 24.34
CA VAL A 222 -3.03 -9.50 23.45
C VAL A 222 -1.57 -9.92 23.52
N ARG A 223 -0.64 -8.96 23.62
CA ARG A 223 0.79 -9.22 23.70
C ARG A 223 1.17 -10.01 24.96
N GLU A 224 0.42 -9.84 26.05
CA GLU A 224 0.61 -10.56 27.31
C GLU A 224 -0.27 -11.80 27.47
N ASP A 225 -1.17 -12.11 26.53
CA ASP A 225 -1.98 -13.32 26.62
C ASP A 225 -1.14 -14.58 26.32
N PRO A 226 -0.98 -15.50 27.28
CA PRO A 226 -0.17 -16.70 27.13
C PRO A 226 -0.68 -17.66 26.04
N GLU A 227 -1.93 -17.51 25.60
CA GLU A 227 -2.53 -18.36 24.57
C GLU A 227 -2.51 -17.69 23.18
N ALA A 228 -2.10 -16.43 23.07
CA ALA A 228 -2.16 -15.69 21.81
C ALA A 228 -1.26 -16.30 20.73
N TRP A 229 -0.13 -16.92 21.08
CA TRP A 229 0.76 -17.57 20.10
C TRP A 229 0.07 -18.65 19.27
N ARG A 230 -0.87 -19.41 19.84
CA ARG A 230 -1.59 -20.47 19.12
C ARG A 230 -2.91 -20.02 18.52
N LEU A 231 -3.47 -18.90 19.00
CA LEU A 231 -4.80 -18.42 18.60
C LEU A 231 -4.75 -17.31 17.55
N SER A 232 -3.62 -16.61 17.43
CA SER A 232 -3.47 -15.42 16.57
C SER A 232 -3.33 -15.73 15.07
N GLY A 233 -2.93 -16.94 14.68
CA GLY A 233 -2.57 -17.23 13.29
C GLY A 233 -1.25 -16.60 12.86
N ASP A 234 -0.46 -16.07 13.80
CA ASP A 234 0.90 -15.64 13.55
C ASP A 234 1.78 -16.86 13.22
N GLN A 235 2.39 -16.85 12.04
CA GLN A 235 3.24 -17.96 11.59
C GLN A 235 4.69 -17.84 12.08
N TYR A 236 5.06 -16.68 12.63
CA TYR A 236 6.42 -16.36 13.06
C TYR A 236 6.60 -16.43 14.58
N VAL A 237 5.52 -16.69 15.33
CA VAL A 237 5.59 -16.84 16.78
C VAL A 237 6.01 -18.27 17.14
N GLU A 238 7.00 -18.37 18.04
CA GLU A 238 7.39 -19.66 18.60
C GLU A 238 6.36 -20.15 19.62
N LYS A 239 6.39 -21.45 19.93
CA LYS A 239 5.49 -22.04 20.93
C LYS A 239 5.68 -21.36 22.30
N GLY A 240 4.62 -20.75 22.82
CA GLY A 240 4.65 -20.00 24.08
C GLY A 240 5.26 -18.60 23.98
N GLY A 241 5.62 -18.15 22.76
CA GLY A 241 6.13 -16.82 22.50
C GLY A 241 5.04 -15.75 22.49
N LYS A 242 5.43 -14.50 22.30
CA LYS A 242 4.50 -13.37 22.15
C LYS A 242 4.30 -13.05 20.66
N PRO A 243 3.05 -12.92 20.14
CA PRO A 243 2.83 -12.69 18.70
C PRO A 243 3.39 -11.37 18.18
N TRP A 244 3.98 -11.40 16.99
CA TRP A 244 4.46 -10.25 16.23
C TRP A 244 3.34 -9.36 15.70
N ILE A 245 2.13 -9.90 15.57
CA ILE A 245 0.94 -9.21 15.08
C ILE A 245 -0.02 -8.78 16.21
N SER A 246 0.48 -8.68 17.44
CA SER A 246 -0.34 -8.28 18.61
C SER A 246 -1.01 -6.92 18.41
N GLU A 247 -0.30 -5.99 17.78
CA GLU A 247 -0.79 -4.64 17.48
C GLU A 247 -1.99 -4.64 16.51
N MET A 248 -2.02 -5.58 15.58
CA MET A 248 -3.11 -5.73 14.63
C MET A 248 -4.39 -6.19 15.32
N TYR A 249 -4.27 -7.12 16.26
CA TYR A 249 -5.39 -7.53 17.11
C TYR A 249 -5.81 -6.42 18.07
N GLY A 250 -4.84 -5.67 18.60
CA GLY A 250 -5.11 -4.47 19.38
C GLY A 250 -6.01 -3.50 18.62
N TYR A 251 -5.69 -3.23 17.35
CA TYR A 251 -6.52 -2.40 16.48
C TYR A 251 -7.92 -3.00 16.31
N ALA A 252 -8.02 -4.25 15.87
CA ALA A 252 -9.29 -4.89 15.54
C ALA A 252 -10.24 -4.97 16.75
N PHE A 253 -9.71 -5.31 17.93
CA PHE A 253 -10.49 -5.37 19.17
C PHE A 253 -10.82 -3.97 19.70
N GLY A 254 -9.89 -3.02 19.58
CA GLY A 254 -10.14 -1.63 19.94
C GLY A 254 -11.22 -0.98 19.09
N ALA A 255 -11.22 -1.25 17.78
CA ALA A 255 -12.25 -0.80 16.85
C ALA A 255 -13.62 -1.40 17.17
N ALA A 256 -13.69 -2.72 17.38
CA ALA A 256 -14.93 -3.40 17.78
C ALA A 256 -15.49 -2.83 19.10
N LYS A 257 -14.62 -2.61 20.09
CA LYS A 257 -14.99 -2.00 21.38
C LYS A 257 -15.46 -0.55 21.25
N ALA A 258 -14.90 0.20 20.30
CA ALA A 258 -15.32 1.56 19.95
C ALA A 258 -16.60 1.62 19.09
N ASN A 259 -17.18 0.46 18.74
CA ASN A 259 -18.25 0.30 17.76
C ASN A 259 -17.91 0.92 16.40
N VAL A 260 -16.69 0.66 15.93
CA VAL A 260 -16.19 1.01 14.60
C VAL A 260 -15.89 -0.29 13.86
N TRP A 261 -16.60 -0.52 12.75
CA TRP A 261 -16.55 -1.76 11.99
C TRP A 261 -15.98 -1.55 10.59
N HIS A 262 -15.56 -2.61 9.92
CA HIS A 262 -14.84 -2.50 8.66
C HIS A 262 -15.61 -2.98 7.45
N LYS A 263 -15.26 -2.38 6.31
CA LYS A 263 -15.53 -2.92 4.97
C LYS A 263 -14.18 -3.18 4.32
N TRP A 264 -13.98 -4.41 3.83
CA TRP A 264 -12.80 -4.69 3.02
C TRP A 264 -12.83 -3.90 1.72
N ASP A 265 -11.68 -3.34 1.39
CA ASP A 265 -11.39 -2.82 0.07
C ASP A 265 -10.09 -3.43 -0.45
N LYS A 266 -10.23 -4.24 -1.49
CA LYS A 266 -9.16 -5.00 -2.14
C LYS A 266 -8.58 -4.28 -3.36
N ARG A 267 -9.04 -3.05 -3.62
CA ARG A 267 -8.71 -2.25 -4.80
C ARG A 267 -7.68 -1.18 -4.50
N THR A 268 -7.71 -0.63 -3.30
CA THR A 268 -6.92 0.55 -2.93
C THR A 268 -5.47 0.19 -2.69
N MET A 269 -5.20 -0.85 -1.90
CA MET A 269 -3.85 -1.25 -1.52
C MET A 269 -3.40 -2.51 -2.25
N MET A 270 -2.17 -2.53 -2.74
CA MET A 270 -1.59 -3.71 -3.37
C MET A 270 -0.11 -3.90 -3.01
N TYR A 271 0.30 -5.16 -2.83
CA TYR A 271 1.71 -5.52 -2.78
C TYR A 271 2.28 -5.66 -4.19
N PRO A 272 3.54 -5.24 -4.46
CA PRO A 272 4.20 -5.42 -5.75
C PRO A 272 4.20 -6.86 -6.28
N THR A 273 4.15 -7.84 -5.38
CA THR A 273 4.12 -9.27 -5.72
C THR A 273 2.75 -9.77 -6.19
N TYR A 274 1.68 -9.03 -5.91
CA TYR A 274 0.30 -9.48 -6.15
C TYR A 274 -0.22 -9.02 -7.51
N ARG A 275 -1.07 -9.85 -8.13
CA ARG A 275 -1.71 -9.51 -9.40
C ARG A 275 -2.87 -8.53 -9.16
N PRO A 276 -2.98 -7.45 -9.96
CA PRO A 276 -4.07 -6.48 -9.85
C PRO A 276 -5.37 -7.03 -10.45
N THR A 277 -6.10 -7.85 -9.67
CA THR A 277 -7.34 -8.50 -10.14
C THR A 277 -8.60 -7.67 -9.92
N GLU A 278 -8.57 -6.69 -9.03
CA GLU A 278 -9.78 -6.03 -8.52
C GLU A 278 -9.93 -4.57 -8.91
N GLY A 279 -8.88 -3.97 -9.47
CA GLY A 279 -8.85 -2.54 -9.78
C GLY A 279 -7.43 -2.01 -9.90
N ILE A 280 -7.34 -0.72 -10.19
CA ILE A 280 -6.08 -0.02 -10.23
C ILE A 280 -5.71 0.41 -8.80
N PRO A 281 -4.55 -0.02 -8.27
CA PRO A 281 -4.16 0.31 -6.91
C PRO A 281 -3.89 1.81 -6.73
N LYS A 282 -4.45 2.40 -5.68
CA LYS A 282 -4.21 3.79 -5.27
C LYS A 282 -3.00 3.91 -4.35
N LEU A 283 -2.62 2.82 -3.69
CA LEU A 283 -1.60 2.70 -2.67
C LEU A 283 -0.82 1.41 -2.92
N MET A 284 0.50 1.49 -2.86
CA MET A 284 1.35 0.31 -2.90
C MET A 284 2.00 0.10 -1.55
N HIS A 285 2.01 -1.14 -1.10
CA HIS A 285 2.65 -1.55 0.14
C HIS A 285 3.83 -2.45 -0.20
N TYR A 286 5.06 -1.96 -0.04
CA TYR A 286 6.29 -2.69 -0.39
C TYR A 286 6.89 -3.42 0.81
N GLY A 287 6.03 -3.93 1.69
CA GLY A 287 6.39 -4.64 2.92
C GLY A 287 6.92 -6.07 2.72
N LEU A 288 6.72 -6.66 1.53
CA LEU A 288 7.09 -8.03 1.20
C LEU A 288 8.17 -8.08 0.11
N LEU A 289 8.92 -9.18 0.10
CA LEU A 289 9.81 -9.53 -1.01
C LEU A 289 9.03 -9.52 -2.33
N PHE A 290 9.62 -8.89 -3.34
CA PHE A 290 9.17 -9.05 -4.72
C PHE A 290 10.33 -9.21 -5.70
N GLU A 291 10.00 -9.79 -6.84
CA GLU A 291 10.96 -10.13 -7.88
C GLU A 291 10.47 -9.59 -9.22
N VAL A 292 11.40 -9.11 -10.04
CA VAL A 292 11.13 -8.68 -11.41
C VAL A 292 12.02 -9.50 -12.34
N GLY A 293 11.39 -10.36 -13.15
CA GLY A 293 12.13 -11.35 -13.93
C GLY A 293 12.93 -12.31 -13.05
N LYS A 294 14.10 -12.75 -13.52
CA LYS A 294 14.93 -13.75 -12.82
C LYS A 294 16.10 -13.16 -12.02
N ASN A 295 16.43 -11.90 -12.26
CA ASN A 295 17.72 -11.31 -11.86
C ASN A 295 17.56 -10.13 -10.90
N TYR A 296 16.34 -9.73 -10.59
CA TYR A 296 16.07 -8.62 -9.68
C TYR A 296 15.12 -9.06 -8.58
N SER A 297 15.50 -8.74 -7.35
CA SER A 297 14.67 -8.90 -6.17
C SER A 297 14.85 -7.68 -5.27
N PHE A 298 13.81 -7.36 -4.53
CA PHE A 298 13.83 -6.29 -3.55
C PHE A 298 13.13 -6.75 -2.28
N ASP A 299 13.79 -6.50 -1.16
CA ASP A 299 13.20 -6.58 0.17
C ASP A 299 13.64 -5.34 0.96
N LYS A 300 12.68 -4.65 1.57
CA LYS A 300 12.96 -3.48 2.39
C LYS A 300 13.92 -3.81 3.54
N HIS A 301 13.85 -5.02 4.10
CA HIS A 301 14.65 -5.45 5.24
C HIS A 301 16.16 -5.56 4.92
N TRP A 302 16.57 -5.44 3.65
CA TRP A 302 17.99 -5.36 3.27
C TRP A 302 18.59 -3.95 3.41
N HIS A 303 17.76 -2.94 3.71
CA HIS A 303 18.13 -1.53 3.64
C HIS A 303 17.93 -0.79 4.98
N TYR A 304 18.15 -1.48 6.11
CA TYR A 304 18.07 -0.88 7.45
C TYR A 304 19.09 0.25 7.69
N ASP A 305 20.22 0.16 7.01
CA ASP A 305 21.38 1.03 7.15
C ASP A 305 21.60 1.93 5.92
N PHE A 306 20.58 2.05 5.07
CA PHE A 306 20.64 2.91 3.89
C PHE A 306 20.47 4.38 4.29
N ASP A 307 21.52 5.17 4.09
CA ASP A 307 21.54 6.61 4.34
C ASP A 307 21.08 7.40 3.11
N VAL A 308 19.81 7.80 3.11
CA VAL A 308 19.24 8.68 2.06
C VAL A 308 19.71 10.13 2.17
N THR A 309 20.38 10.51 3.26
CA THR A 309 20.80 11.90 3.50
C THR A 309 22.20 12.20 2.99
N LYS A 310 23.00 11.16 2.79
CA LYS A 310 24.38 11.29 2.33
C LYS A 310 24.45 11.80 0.90
N CYS A 311 24.98 13.00 0.72
CA CYS A 311 25.27 13.58 -0.61
C CYS A 311 26.40 12.83 -1.35
N PRO A 312 26.47 12.93 -2.69
CA PRO A 312 27.54 12.31 -3.47
C PRO A 312 28.92 12.92 -3.15
N PRO A 313 30.03 12.19 -3.41
CA PRO A 313 30.11 10.99 -4.26
C PRO A 313 29.61 9.70 -3.59
N TRP A 314 28.80 8.95 -4.32
CA TRP A 314 28.33 7.63 -3.96
C TRP A 314 29.13 6.54 -4.68
N ASP A 315 29.49 5.49 -3.96
CA ASP A 315 29.89 4.22 -4.56
C ASP A 315 28.63 3.45 -5.01
N LEU A 316 28.45 3.34 -6.32
CA LEU A 316 27.33 2.66 -6.97
C LEU A 316 27.75 1.36 -7.68
N THR A 317 29.00 0.93 -7.50
CA THR A 317 29.63 -0.16 -8.27
C THR A 317 29.05 -1.54 -7.92
N ASP A 318 28.81 -1.82 -6.64
CA ASP A 318 28.17 -3.05 -6.17
C ASP A 318 26.69 -2.79 -5.84
N PRO A 319 25.73 -3.23 -6.69
CA PRO A 319 24.31 -3.05 -6.41
C PRO A 319 23.87 -3.72 -5.11
N LYS A 320 24.54 -4.78 -4.65
CA LYS A 320 24.14 -5.49 -3.42
C LYS A 320 24.60 -4.80 -2.14
N ARG A 321 25.49 -3.80 -2.24
CA ARG A 321 26.08 -3.12 -1.09
C ARG A 321 25.80 -1.62 -1.07
N ARG A 322 24.87 -1.12 -1.90
CA ARG A 322 24.48 0.30 -1.87
C ARG A 322 23.86 0.64 -0.52
N ARG A 323 24.52 1.52 0.24
CA ARG A 323 24.08 2.02 1.55
C ARG A 323 23.76 3.52 1.53
N HIS A 324 23.72 4.14 0.36
CA HIS A 324 23.42 5.56 0.19
C HIS A 324 23.15 5.90 -1.27
N GLY A 325 22.57 7.09 -1.50
CA GLY A 325 22.27 7.61 -2.83
C GLY A 325 20.97 7.05 -3.36
N ILE A 326 21.04 6.02 -4.21
CA ILE A 326 19.87 5.37 -4.83
C ILE A 326 19.89 3.85 -4.69
N PHE A 327 18.71 3.24 -4.68
CA PHE A 327 18.58 1.79 -4.72
C PHE A 327 18.97 1.21 -6.09
N PRO A 328 19.39 -0.06 -6.14
CA PRO A 328 19.54 -0.81 -7.39
C PRO A 328 18.27 -0.79 -8.21
N GLU A 329 18.40 -0.40 -9.47
CA GLU A 329 17.29 -0.29 -10.40
C GLU A 329 16.86 -1.68 -10.92
N PRO A 330 15.55 -1.97 -11.02
CA PRO A 330 15.07 -3.13 -11.73
C PRO A 330 15.31 -3.01 -13.24
N PRO A 331 15.09 -4.08 -14.03
CA PRO A 331 15.11 -3.99 -15.50
C PRO A 331 14.18 -2.87 -15.99
N ARG A 332 14.57 -2.16 -17.06
CA ARG A 332 13.71 -1.12 -17.64
C ARG A 332 12.39 -1.72 -18.14
N PRO A 333 11.25 -1.00 -18.03
CA PRO A 333 9.95 -1.45 -18.54
C PRO A 333 10.00 -1.96 -19.98
N SER A 334 10.75 -1.30 -20.87
CA SER A 334 10.96 -1.70 -22.27
C SER A 334 11.62 -3.06 -22.46
N THR A 335 12.32 -3.59 -21.47
CA THR A 335 12.97 -4.90 -21.52
C THR A 335 12.03 -6.04 -21.12
N LEU A 336 10.89 -5.72 -20.51
CA LEU A 336 9.87 -6.71 -20.22
C LEU A 336 9.30 -7.24 -21.53
N LYS A 337 9.13 -8.55 -21.61
CA LYS A 337 8.44 -9.18 -22.73
C LYS A 337 6.98 -8.75 -22.67
N LYS A 338 6.60 -7.77 -23.50
CA LYS A 338 5.20 -7.49 -23.79
C LYS A 338 4.58 -8.78 -24.34
N PRO A 339 3.51 -9.34 -23.74
CA PRO A 339 2.77 -10.44 -24.34
C PRO A 339 2.54 -10.21 -25.85
N GLN A 340 2.75 -11.24 -26.67
CA GLN A 340 2.90 -11.19 -28.16
C GLN A 340 1.69 -10.61 -28.92
N VAL A 341 0.65 -10.22 -28.19
CA VAL A 341 -0.70 -9.87 -28.63
C VAL A 341 -0.95 -8.35 -28.47
N PHE A 342 0.07 -7.58 -28.04
CA PHE A 342 0.01 -6.12 -27.89
C PHE A 342 0.19 -5.33 -29.20
N SER A 343 0.29 -6.01 -30.33
CA SER A 343 0.60 -5.42 -31.64
C SER A 343 -0.62 -4.86 -32.38
N LYS A 344 -1.85 -5.31 -32.10
CA LYS A 344 -3.08 -4.81 -32.75
C LYS A 344 -4.23 -4.60 -31.75
N PRO A 345 -5.09 -3.57 -31.94
CA PRO A 345 -6.24 -3.29 -31.06
C PRO A 345 -7.35 -4.36 -31.03
N SER A 346 -7.31 -5.37 -31.90
CA SER A 346 -8.35 -6.40 -32.06
C SER A 346 -7.99 -7.75 -31.46
N ASP A 347 -6.78 -7.88 -30.91
CA ASP A 347 -6.31 -9.17 -30.45
C ASP A 347 -6.78 -9.46 -29.02
N VAL A 348 -7.28 -10.69 -28.80
CA VAL A 348 -7.75 -11.15 -27.48
C VAL A 348 -6.54 -11.62 -26.66
N VAL A 349 -6.11 -10.82 -25.68
CA VAL A 349 -5.03 -11.18 -24.75
C VAL A 349 -5.58 -12.10 -23.65
N PRO A 350 -4.94 -13.24 -23.34
CA PRO A 350 -5.25 -13.98 -22.13
C PRO A 350 -5.03 -13.08 -20.91
N MET A 351 -6.08 -12.84 -20.12
CA MET A 351 -6.06 -11.91 -18.99
C MET A 351 -4.90 -12.21 -18.01
N GLU A 352 -4.57 -13.49 -17.81
CA GLU A 352 -3.48 -13.91 -16.92
C GLU A 352 -2.09 -13.40 -17.33
N ASP A 353 -1.81 -13.36 -18.64
CA ASP A 353 -0.53 -12.86 -19.16
C ASP A 353 -0.44 -11.35 -18.99
N PHE A 354 -1.55 -10.64 -19.24
CA PHE A 354 -1.63 -9.20 -19.01
C PHE A 354 -1.47 -8.85 -17.52
N LEU A 355 -2.17 -9.55 -16.62
CA LEU A 355 -2.08 -9.30 -15.18
C LEU A 355 -0.68 -9.58 -14.62
N SER A 356 0.02 -10.58 -15.16
CA SER A 356 1.42 -10.86 -14.80
C SER A 356 2.36 -9.75 -15.29
N TYR A 357 2.17 -9.27 -16.52
CA TYR A 357 2.91 -8.14 -17.05
C TYR A 357 2.65 -6.84 -16.26
N TYR A 358 1.39 -6.56 -15.92
CA TYR A 358 1.02 -5.37 -15.16
C TYR A 358 1.55 -5.42 -13.72
N ARG A 359 1.54 -6.59 -13.07
CA ARG A 359 2.24 -6.80 -11.78
C ARG A 359 3.71 -6.40 -11.87
N ASP A 360 4.43 -6.89 -12.87
CA ASP A 360 5.86 -6.59 -13.02
C ASP A 360 6.10 -5.09 -13.26
N LEU A 361 5.21 -4.42 -14.01
CA LEU A 361 5.24 -2.97 -14.15
C LEU A 361 5.02 -2.23 -12.82
N LEU A 362 4.07 -2.66 -11.99
CA LEU A 362 3.83 -2.06 -10.66
C LEU A 362 5.02 -2.25 -9.72
N ALA A 363 5.70 -3.39 -9.80
CA ALA A 363 6.94 -3.64 -9.06
C ALA A 363 8.09 -2.74 -9.54
N ILE A 364 8.23 -2.53 -10.86
CA ILE A 364 9.18 -1.59 -11.43
C ILE A 364 8.87 -0.14 -11.01
N GLU A 365 7.60 0.28 -11.12
CA GLU A 365 7.14 1.62 -10.75
C GLU A 365 7.42 1.93 -9.28
N THR A 366 7.32 0.92 -8.41
CA THR A 366 7.64 1.05 -6.98
C THR A 366 9.07 1.55 -6.80
N LEU A 367 10.08 0.83 -7.31
CA LEU A 367 11.47 1.28 -7.20
C LEU A 367 11.74 2.59 -7.94
N ALA A 368 11.13 2.77 -9.11
CA ALA A 368 11.24 4.01 -9.88
C ALA A 368 10.79 5.21 -9.05
N THR A 369 9.68 5.08 -8.33
CA THR A 369 9.10 6.13 -7.48
C THR A 369 9.97 6.40 -6.28
N LEU A 370 10.48 5.37 -5.61
CA LEU A 370 11.39 5.48 -4.47
C LEU A 370 12.67 6.24 -4.87
N ASN A 371 13.35 5.79 -5.92
CA ASN A 371 14.57 6.44 -6.41
C ASN A 371 14.33 7.86 -6.92
N ALA A 372 13.20 8.12 -7.59
CA ALA A 372 12.83 9.48 -7.99
C ALA A 372 12.64 10.39 -6.78
N GLY A 373 12.04 9.89 -5.70
CA GLY A 373 11.95 10.61 -4.42
C GLY A 373 13.31 10.91 -3.81
N PHE A 374 14.23 9.94 -3.84
CA PHE A 374 15.60 10.17 -3.37
C PHE A 374 16.29 11.25 -4.19
N CYS A 375 16.17 11.22 -5.52
CA CYS A 375 16.73 12.26 -6.36
C CYS A 375 16.09 13.64 -6.13
N ASP A 376 14.77 13.74 -5.97
CA ASP A 376 14.10 14.99 -5.61
C ASP A 376 14.64 15.57 -4.29
N TYR A 377 14.87 14.70 -3.30
CA TYR A 377 15.47 15.08 -2.03
C TYR A 377 16.90 15.59 -2.21
N HIS A 378 17.80 14.83 -2.85
CA HIS A 378 19.19 15.23 -3.00
C HIS A 378 19.34 16.50 -3.86
N LEU A 379 18.54 16.65 -4.93
CA LEU A 379 18.53 17.88 -5.74
C LEU A 379 18.07 19.11 -4.97
N SER A 380 17.35 18.94 -3.87
CA SER A 380 16.86 20.05 -3.06
C SER A 380 17.80 20.40 -1.89
N HIS A 381 18.76 19.53 -1.55
CA HIS A 381 19.53 19.66 -0.32
C HIS A 381 21.03 19.39 -0.43
N CYS A 382 21.50 18.79 -1.51
CA CYS A 382 22.92 18.54 -1.73
C CYS A 382 23.54 19.65 -2.59
N PRO A 383 24.85 19.94 -2.40
CA PRO A 383 25.59 20.76 -3.33
C PRO A 383 25.55 20.19 -4.76
N PRO A 384 25.57 21.06 -5.80
CA PRO A 384 25.70 20.62 -7.18
C PRO A 384 26.94 19.75 -7.38
N SER A 385 26.79 18.63 -8.08
CA SER A 385 27.90 17.77 -8.51
C SER A 385 27.56 17.04 -9.81
N GLU A 386 28.59 16.69 -10.59
CA GLU A 386 28.43 15.94 -11.83
C GLU A 386 27.73 14.59 -11.60
N GLN A 387 28.11 13.87 -10.54
CA GLN A 387 27.50 12.57 -10.24
C GLN A 387 26.02 12.72 -9.88
N LEU A 388 25.64 13.73 -9.07
CA LEU A 388 24.23 13.98 -8.72
C LEU A 388 23.38 14.20 -9.97
N VAL A 389 23.83 15.11 -10.85
CA VAL A 389 23.10 15.46 -12.08
C VAL A 389 23.01 14.25 -13.01
N SER A 390 24.10 13.52 -13.21
CA SER A 390 24.15 12.35 -14.09
C SER A 390 23.23 11.22 -13.60
N VAL A 391 23.33 10.85 -12.31
CA VAL A 391 22.51 9.78 -11.71
C VAL A 391 21.03 10.16 -11.74
N CYS A 392 20.69 11.38 -11.32
CA CYS A 392 19.28 11.79 -11.27
C CYS A 392 18.65 11.98 -12.65
N LYS A 393 19.44 12.30 -13.68
CA LYS A 393 18.97 12.26 -15.07
C LYS A 393 18.51 10.86 -15.48
N GLU A 394 19.31 9.83 -15.18
CA GLU A 394 18.95 8.44 -15.51
C GLU A 394 17.77 7.94 -14.68
N VAL A 395 17.72 8.28 -13.38
CA VAL A 395 16.58 7.96 -12.50
C VAL A 395 15.28 8.58 -13.02
N PHE A 396 15.28 9.84 -13.41
CA PHE A 396 14.08 10.49 -13.95
C PHE A 396 13.67 9.94 -15.32
N SER A 397 14.65 9.62 -16.18
CA SER A 397 14.39 8.88 -17.43
C SER A 397 13.68 7.55 -17.16
N TYR A 398 14.19 6.77 -16.19
CA TYR A 398 13.59 5.50 -15.79
C TYR A 398 12.17 5.68 -15.20
N TYR A 399 11.99 6.65 -14.31
CA TYR A 399 10.70 6.98 -13.71
C TYR A 399 9.65 7.38 -14.75
N ASN A 400 10.04 8.21 -15.72
CA ASN A 400 9.15 8.63 -16.80
C ASN A 400 8.79 7.44 -17.71
N GLU A 401 9.74 6.58 -18.05
CA GLU A 401 9.47 5.35 -18.82
C GLU A 401 8.49 4.43 -18.07
N ALA A 402 8.71 4.18 -16.77
CA ALA A 402 7.82 3.36 -15.96
C ALA A 402 6.40 3.90 -15.94
N ARG A 403 6.25 5.22 -15.80
CA ARG A 403 4.94 5.88 -15.82
C ARG A 403 4.22 5.76 -17.16
N GLU A 404 4.91 5.90 -18.29
CA GLU A 404 4.28 5.75 -19.60
C GLU A 404 3.78 4.32 -19.83
N TYR A 405 4.57 3.33 -19.43
CA TYR A 405 4.16 1.92 -19.52
C TYR A 405 3.00 1.58 -18.58
N ILE A 406 3.02 2.10 -17.36
CA ILE A 406 1.90 1.98 -16.41
C ILE A 406 0.66 2.65 -16.95
N LYS A 407 0.76 3.87 -17.50
CA LYS A 407 -0.34 4.60 -18.12
C LYS A 407 -0.93 3.80 -19.28
N GLU A 408 -0.09 3.20 -20.13
CA GLU A 408 -0.53 2.30 -21.21
C GLU A 408 -1.27 1.07 -20.65
N ALA A 409 -0.69 0.37 -19.66
CA ALA A 409 -1.29 -0.83 -19.08
C ALA A 409 -2.63 -0.52 -18.38
N GLU A 410 -2.63 0.51 -17.53
CA GLU A 410 -3.84 1.03 -16.90
C GLU A 410 -4.84 1.46 -17.95
N SER A 411 -4.43 2.13 -19.03
CA SER A 411 -5.39 2.62 -20.03
C SER A 411 -6.30 1.53 -20.60
N ARG A 412 -5.70 0.34 -20.78
CA ARG A 412 -6.35 -0.87 -21.28
C ARG A 412 -7.18 -1.55 -20.20
N TYR A 413 -6.69 -1.57 -18.96
CA TYR A 413 -7.38 -2.18 -17.82
C TYR A 413 -8.56 -1.33 -17.31
N ASP A 414 -8.46 -0.01 -17.46
CA ASP A 414 -9.38 0.98 -16.89
C ASP A 414 -10.74 1.02 -17.59
N CYS A 415 -10.82 0.65 -18.87
CA CYS A 415 -12.07 0.67 -19.63
C CYS A 415 -12.92 -0.59 -19.41
N GLN A 416 -13.24 -0.87 -18.15
CA GLN A 416 -14.19 -1.91 -17.77
C GLN A 416 -15.09 -1.46 -16.63
N ASP A 417 -16.18 -2.20 -16.43
CA ASP A 417 -17.02 -2.03 -15.26
C ASP A 417 -16.51 -2.98 -14.17
N PHE A 418 -16.06 -2.41 -13.07
CA PHE A 418 -15.58 -3.16 -11.92
C PHE A 418 -16.71 -3.51 -10.95
N HIS A 419 -17.92 -2.98 -11.14
CA HIS A 419 -19.08 -3.33 -10.31
C HIS A 419 -20.19 -4.00 -11.15
N PRO A 420 -20.78 -5.12 -10.69
CA PRO A 420 -21.81 -5.83 -11.47
C PRO A 420 -23.06 -5.00 -11.76
N LYS A 421 -23.39 -4.04 -10.87
CA LYS A 421 -24.54 -3.13 -11.02
C LYS A 421 -24.30 -1.90 -11.89
N CYS A 422 -23.14 -1.75 -12.53
CA CYS A 422 -22.85 -0.54 -13.31
C CYS A 422 -23.90 -0.25 -14.39
N LYS A 423 -24.41 -1.27 -15.07
CA LYS A 423 -25.48 -1.10 -16.07
C LYS A 423 -26.80 -0.59 -15.46
N GLU A 424 -27.18 -1.11 -14.30
CA GLU A 424 -28.39 -0.71 -13.55
C GLU A 424 -28.28 0.75 -13.12
N TRP A 425 -27.19 1.12 -12.46
CA TRP A 425 -26.91 2.47 -11.99
C TRP A 425 -26.79 3.50 -13.10
N THR A 426 -26.25 3.12 -14.26
CA THR A 426 -26.30 3.97 -15.45
C THR A 426 -27.73 4.28 -15.86
N GLY A 427 -28.64 3.29 -15.80
CA GLY A 427 -30.08 3.49 -16.04
C GLY A 427 -30.77 4.41 -15.01
N GLU A 428 -30.25 4.47 -13.79
CA GLU A 428 -30.73 5.33 -12.70
C GLU A 428 -30.15 6.76 -12.75
N GLY A 429 -29.27 7.05 -13.71
CA GLY A 429 -28.61 8.34 -13.87
C GLY A 429 -27.42 8.57 -12.93
N GLU A 430 -26.88 7.52 -12.32
CA GLU A 430 -25.74 7.62 -11.40
C GLU A 430 -24.47 8.14 -12.09
N CYS A 431 -24.36 8.00 -13.41
CA CYS A 431 -23.23 8.54 -14.18
C CYS A 431 -23.08 10.06 -14.02
N ASP A 432 -24.16 10.77 -13.68
CA ASP A 432 -24.19 12.22 -13.48
C ASP A 432 -24.40 12.60 -12.00
N LYS A 433 -25.09 11.77 -11.21
CA LYS A 433 -25.31 11.99 -9.77
C LYS A 433 -24.08 11.61 -8.93
N ASN A 434 -23.39 10.57 -9.34
CA ASN A 434 -22.26 9.97 -8.63
C ASN A 434 -21.06 9.83 -9.58
N ILE A 435 -20.72 10.95 -10.23
CA ILE A 435 -19.66 11.05 -11.24
C ILE A 435 -18.37 10.42 -10.74
N ALA A 436 -18.00 10.70 -9.49
CA ALA A 436 -16.78 10.22 -8.84
C ALA A 436 -16.74 8.67 -8.82
N TYR A 437 -17.72 8.02 -8.21
CA TYR A 437 -17.77 6.57 -8.13
C TYR A 437 -17.91 5.92 -9.50
N MET A 438 -18.80 6.44 -10.35
CA MET A 438 -19.09 5.86 -11.66
C MET A 438 -17.92 6.03 -12.63
N THR A 439 -17.15 7.11 -12.53
CA THR A 439 -15.91 7.33 -13.29
C THR A 439 -14.79 6.41 -12.83
N GLU A 440 -14.85 5.80 -11.65
CA GLU A 440 -13.84 4.84 -11.23
C GLU A 440 -14.27 3.38 -11.45
N ASN A 441 -15.53 3.08 -11.14
CA ASN A 441 -16.03 1.72 -11.04
C ASN A 441 -16.90 1.31 -12.22
N CYS A 442 -17.48 2.26 -12.95
CA CYS A 442 -18.48 2.02 -14.00
C CYS A 442 -18.16 2.75 -15.31
N ARG A 443 -16.86 2.86 -15.62
CA ARG A 443 -16.35 3.68 -16.73
C ARG A 443 -16.88 3.24 -18.07
N LYS A 444 -17.01 1.93 -18.26
CA LYS A 444 -17.51 1.36 -19.51
C LYS A 444 -19.01 1.65 -19.64
N SER A 445 -19.81 1.38 -18.61
CA SER A 445 -21.25 1.66 -18.60
C SER A 445 -21.56 3.16 -18.74
N CYS A 446 -20.79 4.04 -18.10
CA CYS A 446 -20.96 5.49 -18.19
C CYS A 446 -20.27 6.15 -19.39
N ASN A 447 -19.69 5.38 -20.32
CA ASN A 447 -18.93 5.90 -21.46
C ASN A 447 -17.80 6.87 -21.07
N ARG A 448 -17.18 6.67 -19.90
CA ARG A 448 -16.09 7.48 -19.34
C ARG A 448 -14.69 6.92 -19.63
N CYS A 449 -14.57 5.84 -20.40
CA CYS A 449 -13.28 5.21 -20.72
C CYS A 449 -12.23 6.14 -21.35
N LYS A 450 -12.62 7.27 -21.92
CA LYS A 450 -11.70 8.25 -22.55
C LYS A 450 -11.24 9.37 -21.60
N ALA A 451 -11.63 9.35 -20.33
CA ALA A 451 -11.33 10.41 -19.35
C ALA A 451 -10.00 10.22 -18.60
N GLN A 452 -9.06 9.45 -19.15
CA GLN A 452 -7.78 9.10 -18.50
C GLN A 452 -6.77 10.24 -18.36
N GLU A 453 -6.97 11.37 -19.04
CA GLU A 453 -6.00 12.48 -19.03
C GLU A 453 -5.90 13.20 -17.67
N LEU A 454 -6.75 12.89 -16.67
CA LEU A 454 -6.82 13.68 -15.44
C LEU A 454 -5.94 13.17 -14.27
N TYR A 455 -5.41 11.95 -14.31
CA TYR A 455 -4.72 11.37 -13.14
C TYR A 455 -3.18 11.39 -13.21
N PHE A 456 -2.60 11.36 -14.42
CA PHE A 456 -1.14 11.43 -14.59
C PHE A 456 -0.75 12.77 -15.20
N PRO A 457 -0.43 13.78 -14.39
CA PRO A 457 -0.04 15.06 -14.93
C PRO A 457 1.34 15.07 -15.56
N GLU A 458 1.45 15.66 -16.75
CA GLU A 458 2.73 16.03 -17.36
C GLU A 458 3.50 17.06 -16.53
N THR A 459 2.79 17.90 -15.75
CA THR A 459 3.39 18.98 -14.96
C THR A 459 4.43 18.47 -13.95
N THR A 460 4.24 17.26 -13.44
CA THR A 460 5.11 16.63 -12.44
C THR A 460 6.49 16.29 -12.98
N THR A 461 6.60 15.80 -14.22
CA THR A 461 7.88 15.42 -14.82
C THR A 461 8.67 16.67 -15.19
N LYS A 462 7.97 17.69 -15.68
CA LYS A 462 8.54 19.02 -15.97
C LYS A 462 9.19 19.67 -14.74
N GLU A 463 8.55 19.61 -13.57
CA GLU A 463 9.14 20.14 -12.32
C GLU A 463 10.47 19.45 -11.96
N LEU A 464 10.57 18.13 -12.15
CA LEU A 464 11.79 17.37 -11.87
C LEU A 464 12.90 17.70 -12.87
N GLU A 465 12.54 17.82 -14.15
CA GLU A 465 13.43 18.25 -15.22
C GLU A 465 13.93 19.69 -15.01
N GLU A 466 13.06 20.60 -14.55
CA GLU A 466 13.42 21.99 -14.22
C GLU A 466 14.39 22.05 -13.03
N LYS A 467 14.15 21.27 -11.97
CA LYS A 467 15.09 21.15 -10.83
C LYS A 467 16.45 20.63 -11.29
N LEU A 468 16.45 19.59 -12.11
CA LEU A 468 17.68 19.00 -12.65
C LEU A 468 18.43 19.99 -13.56
N ALA A 469 17.71 20.72 -14.40
CA ALA A 469 18.28 21.74 -15.29
C ALA A 469 18.86 22.92 -14.49
N LYS A 470 18.19 23.35 -13.42
CA LYS A 470 18.71 24.37 -12.50
C LYS A 470 20.01 23.91 -11.86
N MET A 471 20.04 22.69 -11.32
CA MET A 471 21.24 22.11 -10.70
C MET A 471 22.41 21.99 -11.71
N ALA A 472 22.11 21.55 -12.94
CA ALA A 472 23.10 21.44 -14.01
C ALA A 472 23.66 22.82 -14.42
N LYS A 473 22.84 23.86 -14.39
CA LYS A 473 23.27 25.24 -14.67
C LYS A 473 24.18 25.79 -13.57
N GLU A 474 23.90 25.49 -12.30
CA GLU A 474 24.75 25.89 -11.17
C GLU A 474 26.13 25.21 -11.19
N LEU A 475 26.22 24.03 -11.82
CA LEU A 475 27.49 23.32 -12.03
C LEU A 475 28.33 23.92 -13.17
N GLN A 476 27.69 24.63 -14.12
CA GLN A 476 28.43 25.38 -15.14
C GLN A 476 29.13 26.56 -14.44
N PRO A 477 30.45 26.73 -14.60
CA PRO A 477 31.20 27.71 -13.83
C PRO A 477 30.63 29.13 -14.00
N LEU A 478 30.75 29.94 -12.95
CA LEU A 478 30.58 31.41 -12.91
C LEU A 478 31.57 32.15 -13.85
N SER A 479 31.90 31.60 -15.01
CA SER A 479 32.92 32.10 -15.93
C SER A 479 32.34 32.93 -17.08
N GLU A 480 31.26 33.65 -16.84
CA GLU A 480 30.86 34.76 -17.70
C GLU A 480 30.70 36.03 -16.85
N ASP A 481 31.85 36.54 -16.39
CA ASP A 481 31.97 37.96 -16.08
C ASP A 481 31.92 38.72 -17.44
N PRO A 482 30.97 39.64 -17.67
CA PRO A 482 30.75 40.25 -18.99
C PRO A 482 31.91 41.12 -19.51
N ASP A 483 32.97 41.33 -18.73
CA ASP A 483 34.02 42.31 -19.02
C ASP A 483 35.30 41.75 -19.66
N GLN A 484 35.37 40.46 -20.04
CA GLN A 484 36.54 39.89 -20.72
C GLN A 484 36.34 39.43 -22.18
N GLN A 485 35.51 40.13 -22.95
CA GLN A 485 35.58 40.08 -24.42
C GLN A 485 36.23 41.35 -25.00
N LYS A 486 37.51 41.58 -24.70
CA LYS A 486 38.41 42.30 -25.62
C LYS A 486 39.82 41.71 -25.59
N GLY A 487 40.13 40.97 -26.65
CA GLY A 487 41.49 40.85 -27.19
C GLY A 487 42.25 39.59 -26.82
N ALA A 488 42.37 38.66 -27.76
CA ALA A 488 43.59 38.51 -28.55
C ALA A 488 43.56 37.20 -29.35
N THR A 489 43.58 37.37 -30.65
CA THR A 489 43.96 36.40 -31.69
C THR A 489 45.36 35.81 -31.44
N GLY A 490 45.53 34.49 -31.61
CA GLY A 490 46.88 33.89 -31.64
C GLY A 490 46.92 32.36 -31.65
N THR A 491 46.89 31.78 -32.85
CA THR A 491 47.59 30.58 -33.37
C THR A 491 47.88 29.37 -32.46
N ALA A 492 47.41 28.20 -32.90
CA ALA A 492 47.69 26.86 -32.36
C ALA A 492 49.14 26.38 -32.59
N PRO A 493 49.61 25.43 -31.75
CA PRO A 493 50.32 24.26 -32.29
C PRO A 493 49.83 22.90 -31.73
N LYS A 494 50.05 21.85 -32.52
CA LYS A 494 49.65 20.46 -32.30
C LYS A 494 50.69 19.64 -31.51
N THR A 495 50.21 18.54 -30.93
CA THR A 495 50.80 17.17 -30.78
C THR A 495 51.19 16.59 -29.41
N SER A 496 50.71 15.34 -29.24
CA SER A 496 51.20 14.18 -28.46
C SER A 496 50.91 14.04 -26.95
N SER A 497 50.22 12.95 -26.61
CA SER A 497 50.27 12.23 -25.32
C SER A 497 51.23 11.03 -25.44
N PRO A 498 51.49 10.20 -24.40
CA PRO A 498 51.51 10.43 -22.95
C PRO A 498 52.84 9.94 -22.29
N ALA A 499 53.11 10.33 -21.04
CA ALA A 499 54.20 9.74 -20.25
C ALA A 499 53.86 9.62 -18.75
N ILE A 500 54.54 8.66 -18.12
CA ILE A 500 54.24 7.90 -16.90
C ILE A 500 54.82 8.56 -15.63
N ILE A 501 54.04 8.47 -14.52
CA ILE A 501 54.32 8.40 -13.05
C ILE A 501 55.65 8.99 -12.48
N PRO A 502 55.62 9.58 -11.26
CA PRO A 502 56.32 8.90 -10.16
C PRO A 502 55.58 8.88 -8.80
N LYS A 503 55.77 7.79 -8.06
CA LYS A 503 55.56 7.66 -6.61
C LYS A 503 56.67 8.41 -5.86
N HIS A 504 56.38 8.99 -4.70
CA HIS A 504 57.38 9.15 -3.64
C HIS A 504 56.76 9.14 -2.23
N GLU A 505 57.51 8.53 -1.32
CA GLU A 505 57.23 8.16 0.07
C GLU A 505 57.60 9.22 1.13
N GLN A 506 56.94 9.09 2.30
CA GLN A 506 57.41 9.31 3.70
C GLN A 506 57.45 10.75 4.30
N PRO A 507 57.44 10.96 5.65
CA PRO A 507 57.73 9.99 6.74
C PRO A 507 56.79 9.96 7.98
N VAL A 508 57.03 8.93 8.80
CA VAL A 508 56.50 8.65 10.14
C VAL A 508 57.37 9.34 11.20
N VAL A 509 56.74 9.91 12.25
CA VAL A 509 57.39 10.30 13.52
C VAL A 509 56.58 9.72 14.69
N VAL A 510 57.29 9.18 15.69
CA VAL A 510 56.80 8.34 16.80
C VAL A 510 57.15 9.01 18.15
N VAL A 511 56.13 9.16 19.03
CA VAL A 511 56.14 9.09 20.54
C VAL A 511 56.58 10.36 21.33
N PRO A 512 56.04 10.67 22.55
CA PRO A 512 55.45 9.77 23.56
C PRO A 512 54.08 10.10 24.19
N ARG A 513 53.58 9.03 24.83
CA ARG A 513 52.40 8.82 25.67
C ARG A 513 52.59 9.46 27.06
N ASN A 514 51.56 10.08 27.63
CA ASN A 514 51.24 9.97 29.06
C ASN A 514 49.81 10.43 29.44
N THR A 515 49.20 9.56 30.25
CA THR A 515 48.16 9.78 31.28
C THR A 515 46.72 10.18 30.88
N GLU A 516 45.81 9.20 31.03
CA GLU A 516 44.36 9.37 31.19
C GLU A 516 43.99 10.21 32.41
N PRO A 517 42.76 10.78 32.39
CA PRO A 517 41.83 10.43 33.47
C PRO A 517 40.46 9.94 32.96
N GLU A 518 39.91 9.03 33.76
CA GLU A 518 38.67 8.26 33.60
C GLU A 518 37.46 9.03 33.07
N LYS A 519 36.77 8.46 32.08
CA LYS A 519 35.35 8.71 31.82
C LYS A 519 34.60 7.37 31.84
N LYS A 520 33.70 7.23 32.81
CA LYS A 520 32.72 6.15 32.90
C LYS A 520 31.85 6.16 31.64
N ALA A 521 31.96 5.10 30.83
CA ALA A 521 31.13 4.86 29.67
C ALA A 521 29.84 4.14 30.07
N SER A 522 28.71 4.64 29.58
CA SER A 522 27.43 3.92 29.56
C SER A 522 27.52 2.72 28.60
N PRO A 523 26.81 1.60 28.87
CA PRO A 523 26.94 0.39 28.08
C PRO A 523 26.31 0.56 26.67
N PRO A 524 26.90 -0.06 25.63
CA PRO A 524 26.37 -0.05 24.26
C PRO A 524 25.09 -0.89 24.14
N PRO A 525 24.22 -0.62 23.15
CA PRO A 525 23.05 -1.45 22.85
C PRO A 525 23.48 -2.87 22.45
N SER A 526 22.69 -3.85 22.90
CA SER A 526 22.97 -5.28 22.72
C SER A 526 23.03 -5.69 21.24
N PRO A 527 23.98 -6.55 20.84
CA PRO A 527 24.02 -7.11 19.49
C PRO A 527 22.86 -8.11 19.27
N PRO A 528 22.46 -8.36 18.01
CA PRO A 528 21.46 -9.38 17.67
C PRO A 528 21.94 -10.79 18.09
N PRO A 529 21.01 -11.73 18.35
CA PRO A 529 21.35 -13.06 18.85
C PRO A 529 22.23 -13.83 17.86
N PRO A 530 23.23 -14.59 18.33
CA PRO A 530 24.11 -15.38 17.47
C PRO A 530 23.40 -16.61 16.90
N SER A 531 23.73 -16.95 15.65
CA SER A 531 23.42 -18.26 15.05
C SER A 531 24.00 -19.41 15.88
N PRO A 532 23.29 -20.55 16.04
CA PRO A 532 23.75 -21.65 16.89
C PRO A 532 25.03 -22.31 16.35
N PRO A 533 25.97 -22.71 17.23
CA PRO A 533 27.24 -23.32 16.83
C PRO A 533 27.10 -24.84 16.51
N PRO A 534 28.01 -25.40 15.69
CA PRO A 534 28.10 -26.85 15.47
C PRO A 534 28.76 -27.56 16.67
N PRO A 535 28.42 -28.85 16.96
CA PRO A 535 28.95 -29.56 18.12
C PRO A 535 30.37 -30.13 17.91
N ASN A 536 31.26 -29.75 18.84
CA ASN A 536 32.42 -30.40 19.46
C ASN A 536 33.20 -31.55 18.74
N SER A 537 34.53 -31.36 18.62
CA SER A 537 35.55 -32.42 18.81
C SER A 537 36.89 -31.81 19.33
N PRO A 538 37.71 -32.54 20.13
CA PRO A 538 38.81 -31.98 20.96
C PRO A 538 40.17 -31.84 20.23
N PRO A 539 41.21 -31.24 20.85
CA PRO A 539 42.44 -30.76 20.19
C PRO A 539 43.66 -31.72 20.40
N PRO A 540 44.93 -31.34 20.12
CA PRO A 540 45.69 -31.74 18.93
C PRO A 540 46.90 -32.67 19.21
N GLU A 541 47.30 -33.48 18.22
CA GLU A 541 48.64 -34.10 18.15
C GLU A 541 49.17 -34.06 16.70
N SER A 542 50.48 -33.90 16.53
CA SER A 542 51.23 -33.92 15.25
C SER A 542 52.37 -34.96 15.36
N PRO A 543 53.10 -35.41 14.31
CA PRO A 543 52.97 -35.17 12.85
C PRO A 543 53.17 -36.42 11.91
N SER A 544 52.80 -36.23 10.61
CA SER A 544 53.33 -36.86 9.35
C SER A 544 52.98 -38.32 8.96
N PRO A 545 53.06 -38.74 7.66
CA PRO A 545 53.08 -38.02 6.37
C PRO A 545 51.95 -38.44 5.39
N SER A 546 51.76 -37.65 4.33
CA SER A 546 50.72 -37.75 3.29
C SER A 546 50.63 -39.10 2.54
N PRO A 547 49.41 -39.47 2.09
CA PRO A 547 49.24 -39.94 0.72
C PRO A 547 48.06 -39.26 -0.03
N SER A 548 48.15 -39.35 -1.35
CA SER A 548 47.43 -38.65 -2.43
C SER A 548 45.89 -38.56 -2.34
N PRO A 549 45.25 -37.55 -3.00
CA PRO A 549 43.81 -37.31 -2.88
C PRO A 549 42.95 -38.33 -3.66
N PRO A 550 41.82 -38.81 -3.10
CA PRO A 550 40.81 -39.59 -3.81
C PRO A 550 39.74 -38.69 -4.50
N PRO A 551 38.97 -39.22 -5.46
CA PRO A 551 38.08 -38.43 -6.34
C PRO A 551 36.91 -37.76 -5.59
N PRO A 552 36.28 -36.72 -6.17
CA PRO A 552 35.33 -35.87 -5.45
C PRO A 552 34.11 -36.67 -4.97
N SER A 553 33.93 -36.70 -3.65
CA SER A 553 32.75 -37.28 -3.01
C SER A 553 31.52 -36.43 -3.27
N GLN A 554 30.46 -37.06 -3.78
CA GLN A 554 29.15 -36.45 -3.94
C GLN A 554 28.62 -36.00 -2.56
N LYS A 555 28.51 -34.69 -2.34
CA LYS A 555 27.91 -34.13 -1.13
C LYS A 555 26.45 -34.60 -1.04
N LYS A 556 26.10 -35.35 0.01
CA LYS A 556 24.70 -35.68 0.33
C LYS A 556 23.93 -34.37 0.57
N ALA A 557 22.77 -34.25 -0.07
CA ALA A 557 21.91 -33.07 0.06
C ALA A 557 21.47 -32.89 1.53
N THR A 558 21.53 -31.66 2.02
CA THR A 558 21.09 -31.32 3.38
C THR A 558 19.57 -31.46 3.54
N GLN A 559 19.09 -31.71 4.76
CA GLN A 559 17.66 -31.77 5.10
C GLN A 559 16.88 -30.56 4.54
N LYS A 560 17.48 -29.37 4.61
CA LYS A 560 16.93 -28.12 4.05
C LYS A 560 16.82 -28.18 2.52
N GLN A 561 17.82 -28.72 1.83
CA GLN A 561 17.79 -28.88 0.37
C GLN A 561 16.77 -29.94 -0.07
N LEU A 562 16.61 -31.03 0.68
CA LEU A 562 15.60 -32.06 0.43
C LEU A 562 14.18 -31.50 0.64
N MET A 563 13.99 -30.67 1.66
CA MET A 563 12.69 -30.04 1.92
C MET A 563 12.33 -29.01 0.85
N ILE A 564 13.30 -28.19 0.41
CA ILE A 564 13.12 -27.28 -0.74
C ILE A 564 12.79 -28.06 -2.02
N ARG A 565 13.40 -29.25 -2.22
CA ARG A 565 13.10 -30.11 -3.37
C ARG A 565 11.63 -30.57 -3.35
N CYS A 566 11.06 -30.92 -2.20
CA CYS A 566 9.65 -31.32 -2.09
C CYS A 566 8.67 -30.23 -2.54
N TYR A 567 8.94 -28.97 -2.21
CA TYR A 567 8.09 -27.85 -2.65
C TYR A 567 8.31 -27.42 -4.11
N ARG A 568 9.35 -27.94 -4.76
CA ARG A 568 9.63 -27.72 -6.19
C ARG A 568 9.12 -28.83 -7.09
N LEU A 569 8.82 -30.01 -6.54
CA LEU A 569 8.22 -31.11 -7.27
C LEU A 569 6.70 -30.89 -7.35
N ALA A 570 6.13 -31.05 -8.55
CA ALA A 570 4.69 -30.98 -8.76
C ALA A 570 4.02 -32.28 -8.28
N LEU A 571 3.97 -32.48 -6.95
CA LEU A 571 3.38 -33.65 -6.30
C LEU A 571 1.93 -33.38 -5.90
N PRO A 572 1.04 -34.40 -5.97
CA PRO A 572 -0.28 -34.31 -5.38
C PRO A 572 -0.21 -34.20 -3.85
N LEU A 573 -1.26 -33.63 -3.23
CA LEU A 573 -1.24 -33.14 -1.84
C LEU A 573 -0.95 -34.23 -0.78
N ASP A 574 -1.25 -35.48 -1.11
CA ASP A 574 -0.95 -36.68 -0.33
C ASP A 574 0.52 -37.08 -0.42
N GLU A 575 1.15 -37.00 -1.59
CA GLU A 575 2.58 -37.29 -1.80
C GLU A 575 3.50 -36.18 -1.25
N VAL A 576 3.02 -34.93 -1.16
CA VAL A 576 3.78 -33.84 -0.51
C VAL A 576 4.08 -34.16 0.96
N LYS A 577 3.14 -34.79 1.67
CA LYS A 577 3.33 -35.17 3.09
C LYS A 577 4.41 -36.24 3.23
N ASP A 578 4.41 -37.21 2.34
CA ASP A 578 5.42 -38.28 2.31
C ASP A 578 6.80 -37.75 1.92
N CYS A 579 6.85 -36.82 0.97
CA CYS A 579 8.09 -36.14 0.58
C CYS A 579 8.69 -35.35 1.74
N VAL A 580 7.87 -34.55 2.43
CA VAL A 580 8.32 -33.74 3.59
C VAL A 580 8.76 -34.64 4.74
N LYS A 581 8.09 -35.79 4.95
CA LYS A 581 8.49 -36.77 5.96
C LYS A 581 9.86 -37.38 5.62
N ALA A 582 10.05 -37.85 4.39
CA ALA A 582 11.34 -38.39 3.92
C ALA A 582 12.46 -37.34 4.01
N ALA A 583 12.17 -36.08 3.62
CA ALA A 583 13.12 -34.98 3.72
C ALA A 583 13.53 -34.70 5.17
N LYS A 584 12.61 -34.79 6.13
CA LYS A 584 12.90 -34.65 7.56
C LYS A 584 13.77 -35.78 8.10
N GLU A 585 13.65 -36.98 7.54
CA GLU A 585 14.48 -38.14 7.86
C GLU A 585 15.84 -38.13 7.11
N GLY A 586 16.10 -37.08 6.31
CA GLY A 586 17.35 -36.92 5.55
C GLY A 586 17.42 -37.78 4.28
N VAL A 587 16.27 -38.32 3.84
CA VAL A 587 16.13 -39.22 2.70
C VAL A 587 15.52 -38.45 1.52
N SER A 588 16.06 -38.67 0.32
CA SER A 588 15.49 -38.09 -0.90
C SER A 588 14.24 -38.84 -1.32
N TYR A 589 13.13 -38.13 -1.46
CA TYR A 589 11.88 -38.67 -2.00
C TYR A 589 11.94 -38.72 -3.53
N GLU A 590 11.63 -39.89 -4.09
CA GLU A 590 11.43 -40.06 -5.53
C GLU A 590 9.94 -40.25 -5.82
N PRO A 591 9.33 -39.43 -6.70
CA PRO A 591 7.91 -39.53 -7.03
C PRO A 591 7.57 -40.91 -7.59
N LYS A 592 6.40 -41.45 -7.23
CA LYS A 592 5.93 -42.70 -7.83
C LYS A 592 5.68 -42.46 -9.32
N LYS A 593 6.32 -43.25 -10.19
CA LYS A 593 6.10 -43.15 -11.64
C LYS A 593 4.64 -43.43 -11.97
N VAL A 594 3.93 -42.41 -12.46
CA VAL A 594 2.63 -42.58 -13.11
C VAL A 594 2.90 -43.17 -14.50
N THR A 595 2.58 -44.45 -14.71
CA THR A 595 2.45 -45.00 -16.06
C THR A 595 1.18 -44.42 -16.68
N ALA A 596 1.35 -43.41 -17.53
CA ALA A 596 0.30 -42.98 -18.44
C ALA A 596 0.09 -44.07 -19.51
N PRO A 597 -1.16 -44.44 -19.85
CA PRO A 597 -1.42 -45.35 -20.95
C PRO A 597 -1.06 -44.68 -22.28
N ALA A 598 -0.47 -45.45 -23.18
CA ALA A 598 -0.04 -45.01 -24.50
C ALA A 598 -1.25 -44.63 -25.37
N ASN A 599 -1.10 -43.52 -26.10
CA ASN A 599 -1.96 -43.18 -27.23
C ASN A 599 -1.76 -44.20 -28.36
N THR A 600 -2.85 -44.81 -28.83
CA THR A 600 -2.97 -45.31 -30.21
C THR A 600 -4.26 -44.78 -30.81
N HIS A 601 -4.11 -43.89 -31.80
CA HIS A 601 -5.13 -43.65 -32.81
C HIS A 601 -5.26 -44.92 -33.66
N SER A 602 -6.48 -45.46 -33.78
CA SER A 602 -6.95 -46.20 -34.96
C SER A 602 -8.47 -46.14 -35.00
N GLU A 603 -8.99 -45.84 -36.19
CA GLU A 603 -10.38 -45.70 -36.53
C GLU A 603 -11.16 -47.03 -36.51
N ALA A 604 -12.48 -46.87 -36.36
CA ALA A 604 -13.55 -47.62 -37.02
C ALA A 604 -13.97 -49.03 -36.53
N HIS A 605 -15.32 -49.16 -36.52
CA HIS A 605 -16.17 -50.34 -36.67
C HIS A 605 -16.67 -51.11 -35.42
N LEU A 606 -17.97 -50.88 -35.14
CA LEU A 606 -19.09 -51.84 -35.11
C LEU A 606 -18.96 -53.19 -34.37
N ALA A 607 -20.09 -53.52 -33.71
CA ALA A 607 -20.62 -54.82 -33.25
C ALA A 607 -20.55 -55.00 -31.72
N VAL A 608 -21.67 -54.92 -30.98
CA VAL A 608 -22.86 -55.81 -30.88
C VAL A 608 -22.61 -56.95 -29.89
N GLU A 609 -23.60 -57.07 -28.96
CA GLU A 609 -23.94 -58.22 -28.11
C GLU A 609 -22.96 -58.59 -26.99
N SER A 610 -23.37 -59.15 -25.85
CA SER A 610 -24.62 -59.27 -25.08
C SER A 610 -24.30 -60.28 -23.98
N ASP A 611 -25.06 -60.25 -22.89
CA ASP A 611 -25.26 -61.39 -21.98
C ASP A 611 -24.06 -61.82 -21.12
N SER A 612 -24.24 -62.32 -19.90
CA SER A 612 -25.40 -62.46 -19.05
C SER A 612 -24.90 -62.93 -17.67
N SER A 613 -25.73 -62.67 -16.66
CA SER A 613 -26.13 -63.65 -15.65
C SER A 613 -25.17 -63.93 -14.47
N THR A 614 -25.57 -63.61 -13.21
CA THR A 614 -26.37 -64.45 -12.26
C THR A 614 -25.39 -65.17 -11.31
N THR A 615 -25.42 -65.17 -9.97
CA THR A 615 -26.53 -65.21 -8.99
C THR A 615 -25.98 -65.25 -7.54
N ARG A 616 -26.80 -64.73 -6.59
CA ARG A 616 -27.15 -65.22 -5.21
C ARG A 616 -26.04 -65.47 -4.16
N ALA A 617 -26.03 -64.73 -3.04
CA ALA A 617 -26.80 -64.90 -1.76
C ALA A 617 -26.09 -65.90 -0.79
N SER A 618 -25.88 -65.69 0.52
CA SER A 618 -26.80 -65.28 1.59
C SER A 618 -26.05 -65.06 2.95
N VAL A 619 -26.50 -64.07 3.74
CA VAL A 619 -26.78 -64.03 5.21
C VAL A 619 -25.66 -64.34 6.25
N VAL A 620 -25.43 -63.39 7.19
CA VAL A 620 -25.54 -63.48 8.68
C VAL A 620 -24.95 -62.19 9.33
N GLU A 621 -25.72 -61.53 10.20
CA GLU A 621 -25.38 -60.41 11.13
C GLU A 621 -25.19 -60.96 12.58
N PRO A 622 -24.84 -60.19 13.65
CA PRO A 622 -24.49 -58.76 13.78
C PRO A 622 -23.28 -58.45 14.70
N SER A 623 -22.76 -57.20 14.66
CA SER A 623 -22.73 -56.26 15.81
C SER A 623 -21.63 -55.17 15.73
N SER A 624 -22.08 -53.95 16.05
CA SER A 624 -21.35 -52.79 16.58
C SER A 624 -20.52 -51.88 15.65
N THR A 625 -21.19 -50.78 15.27
CA THR A 625 -20.73 -49.38 15.39
C THR A 625 -19.31 -48.99 14.94
N THR A 626 -19.21 -48.28 13.81
CA THR A 626 -19.09 -46.80 13.76
C THR A 626 -18.88 -46.34 12.31
N ASN A 627 -19.74 -45.41 11.88
CA ASN A 627 -19.77 -44.82 10.55
C ASN A 627 -18.52 -44.01 10.24
N THR A 628 -17.76 -44.41 9.22
CA THR A 628 -16.95 -43.50 8.40
C THR A 628 -16.98 -43.97 6.96
N LYS A 629 -17.69 -43.24 6.09
CA LYS A 629 -17.20 -42.89 4.75
C LYS A 629 -18.11 -41.92 4.02
N THR A 630 -17.48 -40.83 3.57
CA THR A 630 -17.59 -40.22 2.23
C THR A 630 -18.93 -40.26 1.51
N GLU A 631 -19.42 -39.07 1.17
CA GLU A 631 -19.83 -38.70 -0.19
C GLU A 631 -19.57 -37.20 -0.35
N ARG A 632 -18.66 -36.79 -1.24
CA ARG A 632 -18.79 -36.63 -2.69
C ARG A 632 -19.45 -35.28 -3.02
N VAL A 633 -18.58 -34.43 -3.57
CA VAL A 633 -18.85 -33.15 -4.21
C VAL A 633 -19.92 -33.32 -5.29
N VAL A 634 -20.97 -32.51 -5.24
CA VAL A 634 -21.87 -32.25 -6.35
C VAL A 634 -21.97 -30.74 -6.52
N SER A 635 -21.39 -30.27 -7.62
CA SER A 635 -21.74 -28.98 -8.23
C SER A 635 -23.22 -28.99 -8.60
N ARG A 636 -23.98 -27.97 -8.17
CA ARG A 636 -25.27 -27.62 -8.78
C ARG A 636 -25.39 -26.10 -8.85
N ASP A 637 -25.20 -25.63 -10.08
CA ASP A 637 -26.05 -24.70 -10.83
C ASP A 637 -26.89 -23.68 -10.06
N LEU A 638 -26.55 -22.42 -10.33
CA LEU A 638 -27.47 -21.29 -10.30
C LEU A 638 -28.60 -21.54 -11.31
N GLU A 639 -29.84 -21.64 -10.85
CA GLU A 639 -31.03 -20.98 -11.39
C GLU A 639 -32.27 -21.34 -10.54
N ASP A 640 -33.26 -20.44 -10.58
CA ASP A 640 -34.62 -20.53 -10.00
C ASP A 640 -34.90 -19.77 -8.69
N LEU A 641 -34.98 -18.44 -8.83
CA LEU A 641 -36.00 -17.65 -8.15
C LEU A 641 -37.17 -17.45 -9.10
N SER A 642 -38.24 -18.22 -8.93
CA SER A 642 -39.56 -17.86 -9.45
C SER A 642 -40.58 -17.75 -8.32
N ILE A 643 -41.40 -16.73 -8.47
CA ILE A 643 -42.43 -16.23 -7.58
C ILE A 643 -43.52 -17.28 -7.38
N ALA A 644 -43.94 -17.49 -6.13
CA ALA A 644 -45.29 -17.98 -5.84
C ALA A 644 -45.83 -17.33 -4.57
N GLN A 645 -46.86 -16.50 -4.76
CA GLN A 645 -47.79 -16.06 -3.73
C GLN A 645 -48.57 -17.27 -3.19
N HIS A 646 -48.79 -17.34 -1.88
CA HIS A 646 -50.10 -17.67 -1.30
C HIS A 646 -50.11 -17.43 0.22
N ALA A 647 -51.33 -17.27 0.72
CA ALA A 647 -51.73 -16.49 1.88
C ALA A 647 -51.77 -17.26 3.22
N ASP A 648 -51.85 -16.47 4.29
CA ASP A 648 -52.47 -16.71 5.60
C ASP A 648 -51.86 -17.75 6.57
N LYS A 649 -51.31 -17.25 7.70
CA LYS A 649 -52.02 -17.20 8.99
C LYS A 649 -51.23 -16.47 10.10
N LYS A 650 -52.01 -15.78 10.94
CA LYS A 650 -51.68 -14.90 12.07
C LYS A 650 -50.81 -15.52 13.17
N ALA A 651 -49.85 -14.74 13.68
CA ALA A 651 -49.58 -14.60 15.12
C ALA A 651 -48.89 -13.24 15.40
N LYS A 652 -49.45 -12.47 16.33
CA LYS A 652 -48.98 -11.15 16.77
C LYS A 652 -47.83 -11.29 17.79
N ALA A 653 -46.81 -10.45 17.67
CA ALA A 653 -45.87 -10.09 18.73
C ALA A 653 -45.57 -8.57 18.67
N PRO A 654 -45.18 -7.92 19.78
CA PRO A 654 -45.47 -6.50 20.05
C PRO A 654 -44.46 -5.53 19.45
N VAL A 655 -44.96 -4.33 19.16
CA VAL A 655 -44.26 -3.16 18.63
C VAL A 655 -43.48 -2.48 19.75
N VAL A 656 -42.19 -2.21 19.51
CA VAL A 656 -41.40 -1.22 20.27
C VAL A 656 -40.84 -0.24 19.25
N ASP A 657 -41.33 1.00 19.31
CA ASP A 657 -41.05 2.08 18.37
C ASP A 657 -39.59 2.57 18.49
N ALA A 658 -38.91 2.62 17.36
CA ALA A 658 -37.70 3.39 17.17
C ALA A 658 -38.08 4.86 16.92
N ALA A 659 -37.74 5.74 17.87
CA ALA A 659 -37.95 7.18 17.72
C ALA A 659 -36.96 7.77 16.70
N ALA A 660 -37.48 8.12 15.52
CA ALA A 660 -36.83 9.02 14.58
C ALA A 660 -36.95 10.47 15.10
N VAL A 661 -35.83 11.08 15.48
CA VAL A 661 -35.76 12.51 15.82
C VAL A 661 -35.65 13.32 14.53
N GLY A 662 -36.79 13.70 13.95
CA GLY A 662 -36.90 14.74 12.94
C GLY A 662 -37.17 16.09 13.58
N PHE A 663 -36.35 17.11 13.29
CA PHE A 663 -36.54 18.47 13.78
C PHE A 663 -37.80 19.09 13.15
N SER A 664 -38.90 19.13 13.90
CA SER A 664 -40.16 19.75 13.46
C SER A 664 -40.15 21.25 13.75
N VAL A 665 -40.17 22.07 12.71
CA VAL A 665 -40.30 23.54 12.78
C VAL A 665 -41.55 23.96 13.58
N ARG A 666 -42.60 23.12 13.59
CA ARG A 666 -43.81 23.33 14.39
C ARG A 666 -43.56 23.20 15.90
N ALA A 667 -42.63 22.35 16.32
CA ALA A 667 -42.29 22.16 17.74
C ALA A 667 -41.41 23.31 18.28
N PHE A 668 -40.61 23.94 17.42
CA PHE A 668 -39.81 25.11 17.77
C PHE A 668 -40.68 26.38 17.91
N LEU A 669 -41.67 26.56 17.03
CA LEU A 669 -42.59 27.71 17.07
C LEU A 669 -43.57 27.66 18.26
N GLY A 670 -43.85 26.47 18.82
CA GLY A 670 -44.74 26.30 19.98
C GLY A 670 -44.11 26.62 21.34
N ARG A 671 -42.81 26.91 21.42
CA ARG A 671 -42.07 27.19 22.67
C ARG A 671 -41.59 28.65 22.82
N LEU A 672 -41.95 29.52 21.89
CA LEU A 672 -41.54 30.93 21.93
C LEU A 672 -42.50 31.73 22.80
N THR A 673 -41.95 32.48 23.75
CA THR A 673 -42.72 33.49 24.50
C THR A 673 -43.18 34.61 23.54
N THR A 674 -44.27 35.30 23.87
CA THR A 674 -44.86 36.37 23.02
C THR A 674 -43.83 37.43 22.60
N TRP A 675 -42.83 37.70 23.45
CA TRP A 675 -41.75 38.63 23.19
C TRP A 675 -40.71 38.11 22.19
N GLN A 676 -40.37 36.82 22.24
CA GLN A 676 -39.44 36.19 21.29
C GLN A 676 -40.06 36.03 19.90
N ALA A 677 -41.37 35.79 19.82
CA ALA A 677 -42.11 35.77 18.56
C ALA A 677 -42.13 37.17 17.90
N LEU A 678 -42.31 38.24 18.69
CA LEU A 678 -42.25 39.63 18.24
C LEU A 678 -40.86 40.00 17.69
N LEU A 679 -39.79 39.60 18.39
CA LEU A 679 -38.41 39.82 17.95
C LEU A 679 -38.11 39.13 16.61
N LEU A 680 -38.52 37.86 16.47
CA LEU A 680 -38.40 37.13 15.21
C LEU A 680 -39.19 37.79 14.08
N TRP A 681 -40.39 38.29 14.39
CA TRP A 681 -41.22 39.00 13.40
C TRP A 681 -40.54 40.30 12.93
N VAL A 682 -39.97 41.08 13.85
CA VAL A 682 -39.24 42.32 13.51
C VAL A 682 -38.00 42.01 12.66
N VAL A 683 -37.24 40.96 12.99
CA VAL A 683 -36.06 40.56 12.20
C VAL A 683 -36.44 40.15 10.78
N VAL A 684 -37.52 39.37 10.62
CA VAL A 684 -38.03 38.98 9.30
C VAL A 684 -38.51 40.21 8.51
N LEU A 685 -39.18 41.15 9.17
CA LEU A 685 -39.68 42.37 8.52
C LEU A 685 -38.55 43.28 8.06
N VAL A 686 -37.49 43.43 8.86
CA VAL A 686 -36.28 44.17 8.49
C VAL A 686 -35.55 43.48 7.34
N ALA A 687 -35.45 42.15 7.34
CA ALA A 687 -34.85 41.40 6.24
C ALA A 687 -35.65 41.57 4.93
N ILE A 688 -36.98 41.52 4.97
CA ILE A 688 -37.83 41.74 3.81
C ILE A 688 -37.69 43.18 3.29
N LEU A 689 -37.70 44.19 4.18
CA LEU A 689 -37.51 45.59 3.81
C LEU A 689 -36.11 45.87 3.23
N ALA A 690 -35.08 45.12 3.60
CA ALA A 690 -33.73 45.23 3.04
C ALA A 690 -33.58 44.51 1.69
N ILE A 691 -34.26 43.38 1.50
CA ILE A 691 -34.12 42.53 0.31
C ILE A 691 -34.99 43.02 -0.84
N VAL A 692 -36.22 43.45 -0.57
CA VAL A 692 -37.19 43.87 -1.62
C VAL A 692 -36.67 45.02 -2.50
N PRO A 693 -36.04 46.09 -1.95
CA PRO A 693 -35.44 47.14 -2.78
C PRO A 693 -34.28 46.62 -3.64
N ARG A 694 -33.45 45.71 -3.13
CA ARG A 694 -32.32 45.11 -3.88
C ARG A 694 -32.80 44.23 -5.03
N VAL A 695 -33.81 43.39 -4.78
CA VAL A 695 -34.42 42.53 -5.82
C VAL A 695 -35.16 43.38 -6.87
N SER A 696 -35.81 44.47 -6.46
CA SER A 696 -36.46 45.40 -7.40
C SER A 696 -35.45 46.14 -8.31
N ARG A 697 -34.25 46.47 -7.80
CA ARG A 697 -33.15 47.06 -8.60
C ARG A 697 -32.55 46.04 -9.58
N LEU A 698 -32.41 44.78 -9.17
CA LEU A 698 -31.93 43.70 -10.05
C LEU A 698 -32.93 43.39 -11.17
N ARG A 699 -34.25 43.36 -10.86
CA ARG A 699 -35.30 43.20 -11.89
C ARG A 699 -35.40 44.39 -12.86
N ARG A 700 -35.09 45.63 -12.43
CA ARG A 700 -35.02 46.78 -13.35
C ARG A 700 -33.80 46.71 -14.26
N ARG A 701 -32.63 46.29 -13.75
CA ARG A 701 -31.42 46.08 -14.56
C ARG A 701 -31.55 44.95 -15.59
N ALA A 702 -32.34 43.91 -15.28
CA ALA A 702 -32.61 42.82 -16.23
C ALA A 702 -33.62 43.19 -17.35
N ARG A 703 -34.39 44.28 -17.21
CA ARG A 703 -35.37 44.74 -18.22
C ARG A 703 -34.88 45.89 -19.10
N SER A 704 -33.90 46.69 -18.69
CA SER A 704 -33.22 47.62 -19.61
C SER A 704 -32.02 46.91 -20.22
N GLY A 705 -32.20 46.29 -21.38
CA GLY A 705 -31.13 45.70 -22.18
C GLY A 705 -30.12 46.74 -22.68
N MET A 706 -29.35 47.34 -21.77
CA MET A 706 -28.18 48.16 -22.09
C MET A 706 -26.95 47.28 -22.03
N ARG A 707 -26.41 47.06 -23.22
CA ARG A 707 -25.13 46.44 -23.50
C ARG A 707 -24.13 47.58 -23.70
N THR A 708 -23.16 47.70 -22.81
CA THR A 708 -21.90 48.48 -22.92
C THR A 708 -21.09 48.15 -21.67
N GLU A 709 -19.78 47.93 -21.67
CA GLU A 709 -18.72 47.78 -22.67
C GLU A 709 -17.59 47.03 -21.96
#